data_AF-A0A3C2BSU9-F1
#
_entry.id   AF-A0A3C2BSU9-F1
#
_cell.length_a   1.000
_cell.length_b   1.000
_cell.length_c   1.000
_cell.angle_alpha   90.00
_cell.angle_beta   90.00
_cell.angle_gamma   90.00
#
_symmetry.space_group_name_H-M   'P 1'
#
loop_
_entity.id
_entity.type
_entity.pdbx_description
1 polymer ?
#
loop_
_entity_poly.entity_id
_entity_poly.type
_entity_poly.pdbx_seq_one_letter_code
_entity_poly.pdbx_strand_id
1 'polypeptide(L)'
;MAQVKAIRRFTVRTVLPEPIRPLARLATNLRWTWHRPTRELFAGLNPRIWEDCGQDPISFLGRVSREEFQRLAADHSVVDQVRAAAEDLDRYLEQPRWYQSLGEDAPAAIAYFSPEFGITEVLPQYSGGLGILAGDHLKAASDLGVPLIGVGLLYQAGYFKQSLSRDAWQQETYPVLDPDGLPLTLLREPSADGNGRPLHISLPLPNGRRLLAHIWRADVGRVPLLLLDSNVPGNDDAARGITDRLYGGGGDHRLQQELLLGMGGVKALRAYQQLTGTAAPEVFHTNEGHAGFLGIERIQELMAGDAALSFDEALAAGRASTVFTTHTPVPAGIDRFEISQIHHFFQAGLAPSVPVDRILELGRENYADGNPSVFNMAVMGLRLAQRANGVAKLHGEVSRGMFSALWPGFDHSEVPITSVTNGVHVPTWVDGRISRLAREQFGTEAEAMGRWDLAYNVSDADVWALRREMRAALVEDVRRRLRAAWKKRGAADAELGWTDSVLDPDVLTIGFARRVPTYKRLTLMLREPNRLKALLLHPEHPIQLVIAGKSHPADDAGKKMIQDLVRFTDDPKVRHRIAFLPNYDIAMARTLFPGCDVWLNNPLRPLEACGTSGMKAAINGSLNLSVMDGWWDEMYDGENGWAIPTAN
;
A
#
# COMPACT_ATOMS: atom_id res chain seq x y z
N MET A 1 -28.39 19.52 -14.41
CA MET A 1 -28.44 18.41 -15.38
C MET A 1 -28.13 17.13 -14.63
N ALA A 2 -29.08 16.20 -14.57
CA ALA A 2 -28.90 14.91 -13.91
C ALA A 2 -27.78 14.13 -14.62
N GLN A 3 -26.74 13.77 -13.87
CA GLN A 3 -25.61 13.01 -14.36
C GLN A 3 -26.11 11.60 -14.71
N VAL A 4 -26.14 11.26 -16.00
CA VAL A 4 -26.43 9.91 -16.45
C VAL A 4 -25.36 8.99 -15.85
N LYS A 5 -25.71 8.24 -14.79
CA LYS A 5 -24.89 7.13 -14.30
C LYS A 5 -24.82 6.13 -15.46
N ALA A 6 -23.65 5.94 -16.04
CA ALA A 6 -23.45 4.87 -17.02
C ALA A 6 -23.78 3.53 -16.34
N ILE A 7 -24.88 2.89 -16.76
CA ILE A 7 -25.43 1.70 -16.09
C ILE A 7 -24.52 0.48 -16.32
N ARG A 8 -23.72 0.47 -17.40
CA ARG A 8 -22.66 -0.52 -17.70
C ARG A 8 -21.57 0.12 -18.56
N ARG A 9 -20.29 -0.06 -18.17
CA ARG A 9 -19.14 0.11 -19.07
C ARG A 9 -18.84 -1.24 -19.69
N PHE A 10 -18.66 -1.29 -21.01
CA PHE A 10 -18.21 -2.49 -21.70
C PHE A 10 -16.74 -2.27 -22.07
N THR A 11 -15.85 -2.99 -21.39
CA THR A 11 -14.44 -3.04 -21.76
C THR A 11 -14.24 -4.16 -22.78
N VAL A 12 -14.09 -3.80 -24.05
CA VAL A 12 -13.79 -4.76 -25.12
C VAL A 12 -12.33 -5.15 -25.02
N ARG A 13 -12.04 -6.40 -24.65
CA ARG A 13 -10.66 -6.93 -24.68
C ARG A 13 -10.23 -7.09 -26.14
N THR A 14 -9.27 -6.29 -26.56
CA THR A 14 -8.69 -6.35 -27.91
C THR A 14 -7.99 -7.69 -28.09
N VAL A 15 -8.39 -8.46 -29.10
CA VAL A 15 -7.68 -9.69 -29.48
C VAL A 15 -6.36 -9.30 -30.11
N LEU A 16 -5.27 -9.55 -29.40
CA LEU A 16 -3.92 -9.28 -29.88
C LEU A 16 -3.54 -10.27 -30.99
N PRO A 17 -2.86 -9.83 -32.06
CA PRO A 17 -2.27 -10.72 -33.05
C PRO A 17 -1.31 -11.72 -32.40
N GLU A 18 -1.26 -12.96 -32.91
CA GLU A 18 -0.47 -14.05 -32.34
C GLU A 18 1.00 -13.67 -32.04
N PRO A 19 1.74 -12.97 -32.93
CA PRO A 19 3.15 -12.63 -32.68
C PRO A 19 3.38 -11.71 -31.47
N ILE A 20 2.39 -10.91 -31.08
CA ILE A 20 2.47 -9.96 -29.96
C ILE A 20 1.47 -10.27 -28.84
N ARG A 21 0.81 -11.43 -28.91
CA ARG A 21 -0.10 -11.94 -27.86
C ARG A 21 0.51 -11.93 -26.45
N PRO A 22 1.83 -12.15 -26.24
CA PRO A 22 2.44 -12.08 -24.91
C PRO A 22 2.30 -10.72 -24.20
N LEU A 23 2.06 -9.62 -24.93
CA LEU A 23 1.83 -8.29 -24.33
C LEU A 23 0.69 -8.30 -23.31
N ALA A 24 -0.37 -9.09 -23.53
CA ALA A 24 -1.48 -9.19 -22.58
C ALA A 24 -1.02 -9.70 -21.20
N ARG A 25 -0.16 -10.73 -21.19
CA ARG A 25 0.38 -11.29 -19.95
C ARG A 25 1.39 -10.34 -19.30
N LEU A 26 2.24 -9.68 -20.08
CA LEU A 26 3.17 -8.66 -19.60
C LEU A 26 2.45 -7.45 -18.98
N ALA A 27 1.29 -7.07 -19.53
CA ALA A 27 0.47 -6.00 -18.99
C ALA A 27 -0.26 -6.39 -17.70
N THR A 28 -0.71 -7.65 -17.60
CA THR A 28 -1.52 -8.15 -16.48
C THR A 28 -0.67 -8.52 -15.27
N ASN A 29 0.54 -9.06 -15.45
CA ASN A 29 1.44 -9.35 -14.34
C ASN A 29 2.10 -8.07 -13.82
N LEU A 30 1.81 -7.71 -12.57
CA LEU A 30 2.22 -6.45 -11.95
C LEU A 30 3.75 -6.30 -11.75
N ARG A 31 4.56 -7.30 -12.08
CA ARG A 31 6.04 -7.18 -12.11
C ARG A 31 6.50 -5.98 -12.94
N TRP A 32 5.77 -5.59 -13.99
CA TRP A 32 6.11 -4.39 -14.77
C TRP A 32 6.25 -3.14 -13.89
N THR A 33 5.59 -3.08 -12.74
CA THR A 33 5.63 -1.90 -11.85
C THR A 33 7.01 -1.66 -11.22
N TRP A 34 7.84 -2.69 -11.05
CA TRP A 34 9.26 -2.58 -10.64
C TRP A 34 10.26 -3.14 -11.66
N HIS A 35 9.78 -3.63 -12.82
CA HIS A 35 10.63 -4.14 -13.89
C HIS A 35 10.74 -3.14 -15.05
N ARG A 36 11.85 -2.39 -15.05
CA ARG A 36 12.11 -1.32 -16.01
C ARG A 36 12.08 -1.76 -17.48
N PRO A 37 12.71 -2.88 -17.90
CA PRO A 37 12.68 -3.31 -19.30
C PRO A 37 11.25 -3.51 -19.84
N THR A 38 10.34 -4.05 -19.04
CA THR A 38 8.93 -4.20 -19.46
C THR A 38 8.24 -2.85 -19.64
N ARG A 39 8.50 -1.86 -18.76
CA ARG A 39 7.95 -0.51 -18.92
C ARG A 39 8.51 0.20 -20.15
N GLU A 40 9.80 0.05 -20.41
CA GLU A 40 10.46 0.62 -21.59
C GLU A 40 9.95 -0.02 -22.88
N LEU A 41 9.65 -1.32 -22.88
CA LEU A 41 8.96 -1.98 -24.00
C LEU A 41 7.64 -1.27 -24.32
N PHE A 42 6.71 -1.14 -23.36
CA PHE A 42 5.42 -0.47 -23.59
C PHE A 42 5.58 0.99 -24.02
N ALA A 43 6.51 1.73 -23.40
CA ALA A 43 6.82 3.10 -23.77
C ALA A 43 7.33 3.21 -25.22
N GLY A 44 8.15 2.25 -25.66
CA GLY A 44 8.72 2.20 -27.00
C GLY A 44 7.71 1.85 -28.10
N LEU A 45 6.67 1.07 -27.79
CA LEU A 45 5.65 0.69 -28.76
C LEU A 45 4.88 1.91 -29.31
N ASN A 46 4.44 2.80 -28.42
CA ASN A 46 3.82 4.07 -28.81
C ASN A 46 3.93 5.10 -27.65
N PRO A 47 4.94 6.00 -27.68
CA PRO A 47 5.22 6.91 -26.58
C PRO A 47 4.05 7.85 -26.26
N ARG A 48 3.27 8.25 -27.27
CA ARG A 48 2.14 9.17 -27.09
C ARG A 48 1.00 8.49 -26.35
N ILE A 49 0.57 7.30 -26.79
CA ILE A 49 -0.49 6.56 -26.11
C ILE A 49 -0.07 6.19 -24.70
N TRP A 50 1.20 5.82 -24.51
CA TRP A 50 1.77 5.49 -23.20
C TRP A 50 1.66 6.63 -22.20
N GLU A 51 1.98 7.86 -22.58
CA GLU A 51 1.84 9.03 -21.72
C GLU A 51 0.35 9.39 -21.50
N ASP A 52 -0.46 9.36 -22.56
CA ASP A 52 -1.89 9.69 -22.50
C ASP A 52 -2.71 8.70 -21.64
N CYS A 53 -2.26 7.45 -21.50
CA CYS A 53 -2.89 6.44 -20.64
C CYS A 53 -2.36 6.45 -19.20
N GLY A 54 -1.44 7.36 -18.86
CA GLY A 54 -0.86 7.43 -17.52
C GLY A 54 0.10 6.28 -17.23
N GLN A 55 0.78 5.74 -18.25
CA GLN A 55 1.78 4.67 -18.12
C GLN A 55 1.20 3.36 -17.57
N ASP A 56 -0.06 3.09 -17.91
CA ASP A 56 -0.79 1.86 -17.59
C ASP A 56 -0.81 0.92 -18.81
N PRO A 57 -0.15 -0.26 -18.75
CA PRO A 57 -0.16 -1.25 -19.81
C PRO A 57 -1.56 -1.75 -20.20
N ILE A 58 -2.49 -1.88 -19.26
CA ILE A 58 -3.85 -2.36 -19.57
C ILE A 58 -4.61 -1.29 -20.35
N SER A 59 -4.61 -0.06 -19.87
CA SER A 59 -5.19 1.08 -20.60
C SER A 59 -4.51 1.33 -21.93
N PHE A 60 -3.20 1.10 -22.04
CA PHE A 60 -2.47 1.19 -23.31
C PHE A 60 -3.04 0.21 -24.34
N LEU A 61 -3.14 -1.08 -23.99
CA LEU A 61 -3.67 -2.11 -24.89
C LEU A 61 -5.13 -1.86 -25.31
N GLY A 62 -5.93 -1.22 -24.45
CA GLY A 62 -7.30 -0.83 -24.76
C GLY A 62 -7.42 0.41 -25.67
N ARG A 63 -6.35 1.19 -25.85
CA ARG A 63 -6.33 2.42 -26.68
C ARG A 63 -5.64 2.26 -28.02
N VAL A 64 -4.76 1.28 -28.15
CA VAL A 64 -4.08 0.96 -29.41
C VAL A 64 -5.09 0.42 -30.43
N SER A 65 -5.06 0.95 -31.66
CA SER A 65 -5.98 0.52 -32.71
C SER A 65 -5.62 -0.86 -33.27
N ARG A 66 -6.57 -1.51 -33.94
CA ARG A 66 -6.32 -2.80 -34.59
C ARG A 66 -5.24 -2.70 -35.67
N GLU A 67 -5.24 -1.63 -36.45
CA GLU A 67 -4.26 -1.37 -37.51
C GLU A 67 -2.86 -1.17 -36.94
N GLU A 68 -2.74 -0.45 -35.82
CA GLU A 68 -1.50 -0.28 -35.07
C GLU A 68 -0.96 -1.64 -34.59
N PHE A 69 -1.82 -2.47 -33.99
CA PHE A 69 -1.42 -3.81 -33.56
C PHE A 69 -0.95 -4.69 -34.72
N GLN A 70 -1.61 -4.63 -35.89
CA GLN A 70 -1.16 -5.39 -37.06
C GLN A 70 0.21 -4.91 -37.55
N ARG A 71 0.49 -3.60 -37.50
CA ARG A 71 1.80 -3.06 -37.84
C ARG A 71 2.87 -3.52 -36.86
N LEU A 72 2.60 -3.42 -35.56
CA LEU A 72 3.51 -3.89 -34.50
C LEU A 72 3.78 -5.40 -34.63
N ALA A 73 2.78 -6.18 -35.00
CA ALA A 73 2.92 -7.62 -35.22
C ALA A 73 3.68 -7.99 -36.50
N ALA A 74 3.77 -7.09 -37.48
CA ALA A 74 4.55 -7.26 -38.70
C ALA A 74 6.01 -6.78 -38.56
N ASP A 75 6.33 -6.02 -37.51
CA ASP A 75 7.68 -5.55 -37.22
C ASP A 75 8.47 -6.63 -36.45
N HIS A 76 9.45 -7.24 -37.12
CA HIS A 76 10.29 -8.29 -36.53
C HIS A 76 11.03 -7.84 -35.27
N SER A 77 11.51 -6.58 -35.21
CA SER A 77 12.22 -6.08 -34.04
C SER A 77 11.31 -6.00 -32.82
N VAL A 78 10.08 -5.50 -33.02
CA VAL A 78 9.06 -5.44 -31.96
C VAL A 78 8.69 -6.84 -31.47
N VAL A 79 8.44 -7.77 -32.41
CA VAL A 79 8.08 -9.15 -32.07
C VAL A 79 9.18 -9.83 -31.25
N ASP A 80 10.44 -9.66 -31.61
CA ASP A 80 11.56 -10.24 -30.87
C ASP A 80 11.72 -9.61 -29.48
N GLN A 81 11.51 -8.30 -29.33
CA GLN A 81 11.50 -7.63 -28.02
C GLN A 81 10.37 -8.14 -27.12
N VAL A 82 9.17 -8.33 -27.67
CA VAL A 82 8.01 -8.88 -26.95
C VAL A 82 8.28 -10.32 -26.52
N ARG A 83 8.85 -11.15 -27.41
CA ARG A 83 9.22 -12.53 -27.10
C ARG A 83 10.27 -12.58 -25.98
N ALA A 84 11.34 -11.81 -26.09
CA ALA A 84 12.39 -11.76 -25.07
C ALA A 84 11.86 -11.30 -23.70
N ALA A 85 10.96 -10.32 -23.68
CA ALA A 85 10.32 -9.88 -22.43
C ALA A 85 9.41 -10.95 -21.81
N ALA A 86 8.72 -11.74 -22.65
CA ALA A 86 7.89 -12.86 -22.19
C ALA A 86 8.75 -14.00 -21.63
N GLU A 87 9.82 -14.40 -22.33
CA GLU A 87 10.78 -15.40 -21.87
C GLU A 87 11.48 -14.96 -20.57
N ASP A 88 11.78 -13.67 -20.42
CA ASP A 88 12.29 -13.13 -19.17
C ASP A 88 11.29 -13.28 -18.03
N LEU A 89 10.00 -13.01 -18.28
CA LEU A 89 8.95 -13.24 -17.29
C LEU A 89 8.82 -14.73 -16.95
N ASP A 90 8.90 -15.64 -17.92
CA ASP A 90 8.88 -17.09 -17.68
C ASP A 90 10.01 -17.53 -16.75
N ARG A 91 11.25 -17.18 -17.08
CA ARG A 91 12.39 -17.42 -16.18
C ARG A 91 12.17 -16.80 -14.81
N TYR A 92 11.64 -15.57 -14.78
CA TYR A 92 11.36 -14.88 -13.53
C TYR A 92 10.32 -15.58 -12.69
N LEU A 93 9.36 -16.33 -13.25
CA LEU A 93 8.30 -17.00 -12.49
C LEU A 93 8.64 -18.45 -12.14
N GLU A 94 9.42 -19.14 -12.97
CA GLU A 94 9.62 -20.59 -12.87
C GLU A 94 10.92 -20.97 -12.16
N GLN A 95 11.98 -20.17 -12.29
CA GLN A 95 13.28 -20.55 -11.73
C GLN A 95 13.26 -20.57 -10.19
N PRO A 96 13.98 -21.47 -9.52
CA PRO A 96 14.18 -21.39 -8.08
C PRO A 96 14.79 -20.04 -7.67
N ARG A 97 14.35 -19.51 -6.53
CA ARG A 97 14.90 -18.31 -5.89
C ARG A 97 15.50 -18.67 -4.54
N TRP A 98 15.93 -17.65 -3.80
CA TRP A 98 16.53 -17.81 -2.48
C TRP A 98 15.66 -18.69 -1.55
N TYR A 99 14.34 -18.50 -1.51
CA TYR A 99 13.49 -19.25 -0.59
C TYR A 99 13.54 -20.77 -0.80
N GLN A 100 13.66 -21.22 -2.06
CA GLN A 100 13.77 -22.65 -2.37
C GLN A 100 15.08 -23.28 -1.84
N SER A 101 16.08 -22.48 -1.45
CA SER A 101 17.31 -22.98 -0.82
C SER A 101 17.16 -23.31 0.68
N LEU A 102 16.05 -22.93 1.32
CA LEU A 102 15.83 -23.13 2.76
C LEU A 102 15.48 -24.59 3.13
N GLY A 103 15.20 -25.44 2.14
CA GLY A 103 14.84 -26.85 2.36
C GLY A 103 13.35 -27.07 2.67
N GLU A 104 13.01 -28.32 3.00
CA GLU A 104 11.62 -28.77 3.19
C GLU A 104 10.99 -28.33 4.53
N ASP A 105 11.81 -27.89 5.50
CA ASP A 105 11.32 -27.38 6.80
C ASP A 105 10.69 -25.98 6.69
N ALA A 106 10.92 -25.27 5.58
CA ALA A 106 10.31 -23.97 5.33
C ALA A 106 8.85 -24.14 4.89
N PRO A 107 7.92 -23.26 5.35
CA PRO A 107 6.50 -23.38 5.00
C PRO A 107 6.25 -23.48 3.49
N ALA A 108 5.43 -24.44 3.06
CA ALA A 108 5.12 -24.62 1.65
C ALA A 108 4.21 -23.52 1.10
N ALA A 109 3.41 -22.87 1.95
CA ALA A 109 2.61 -21.71 1.61
C ALA A 109 2.33 -20.82 2.82
N ILE A 110 2.27 -19.50 2.59
CA ILE A 110 2.02 -18.46 3.61
C ILE A 110 0.86 -17.58 3.14
N ALA A 111 -0.15 -17.38 3.97
CA ALA A 111 -1.23 -16.44 3.69
C ALA A 111 -1.00 -15.11 4.42
N TYR A 112 -1.00 -14.00 3.68
CA TYR A 112 -0.78 -12.66 4.21
C TYR A 112 -2.02 -11.79 4.02
N PHE A 113 -2.68 -11.45 5.12
CA PHE A 113 -3.94 -10.71 5.13
C PHE A 113 -3.70 -9.25 5.46
N SER A 114 -4.22 -8.35 4.63
CA SER A 114 -4.15 -6.90 4.85
C SER A 114 -5.40 -6.22 4.28
N PRO A 115 -5.94 -5.17 4.93
CA PRO A 115 -7.01 -4.39 4.34
C PRO A 115 -6.53 -3.51 3.18
N GLU A 116 -5.23 -3.28 3.03
CA GLU A 116 -4.68 -2.47 1.93
C GLU A 116 -3.41 -3.08 1.33
N PHE A 117 -3.22 -2.86 0.03
CA PHE A 117 -2.05 -3.24 -0.77
C PHE A 117 -1.65 -2.11 -1.74
N GLY A 118 -0.49 -1.53 -1.50
CA GLY A 118 0.10 -0.46 -2.29
C GLY A 118 1.05 -0.99 -3.37
N ILE A 119 0.51 -1.61 -4.41
CA ILE A 119 1.33 -2.18 -5.50
C ILE A 119 1.72 -1.11 -6.52
N THR A 120 0.72 -0.39 -7.05
CA THR A 120 0.86 0.60 -8.12
C THR A 120 -0.32 1.58 -8.10
N GLU A 121 -0.13 2.78 -8.65
CA GLU A 121 -1.16 3.80 -8.82
C GLU A 121 -2.35 3.35 -9.69
N VAL A 122 -2.15 2.38 -10.60
CA VAL A 122 -3.23 1.87 -11.47
C VAL A 122 -4.20 0.95 -10.71
N LEU A 123 -3.75 0.36 -9.60
CA LEU A 123 -4.54 -0.48 -8.70
C LEU A 123 -4.54 0.17 -7.30
N PRO A 124 -5.32 1.26 -7.09
CA PRO A 124 -5.21 2.11 -5.90
C PRO A 124 -5.93 1.52 -4.67
N GLN A 125 -5.51 0.33 -4.24
CA GLN A 125 -6.06 -0.42 -3.10
C GLN A 125 -5.31 -0.10 -1.79
N TYR A 126 -4.97 1.18 -1.57
CA TYR A 126 -4.20 1.63 -0.41
C TYR A 126 -4.49 3.08 -0.01
N SER A 127 -4.21 3.42 1.25
CA SER A 127 -4.33 4.76 1.82
C SER A 127 -3.02 5.34 2.36
N GLY A 128 -2.07 4.48 2.79
CA GLY A 128 -0.81 4.94 3.36
C GLY A 128 0.17 3.83 3.71
N GLY A 129 0.93 4.03 4.81
CA GLY A 129 2.12 3.24 5.12
C GLY A 129 1.89 1.74 5.28
N LEU A 130 0.79 1.33 5.91
CA LEU A 130 0.43 -0.08 6.10
C LEU A 130 0.28 -0.81 4.76
N GLY A 131 -0.46 -0.21 3.82
CA GLY A 131 -0.68 -0.76 2.49
C GLY A 131 0.56 -0.72 1.62
N ILE A 132 1.36 0.35 1.70
CA ILE A 132 2.63 0.39 0.99
C ILE A 132 3.57 -0.72 1.49
N LEU A 133 3.65 -0.94 2.81
CA LEU A 133 4.43 -2.05 3.37
C LEU A 133 3.91 -3.41 2.89
N ALA A 134 2.60 -3.64 2.95
CA ALA A 134 1.99 -4.86 2.44
C ALA A 134 2.34 -5.09 0.96
N GLY A 135 2.32 -4.04 0.15
CA GLY A 135 2.73 -4.11 -1.25
C GLY A 135 4.22 -4.43 -1.43
N ASP A 136 5.09 -3.79 -0.65
CA ASP A 136 6.53 -4.05 -0.66
C ASP A 136 6.85 -5.48 -0.18
N HIS A 137 6.10 -6.03 0.79
CA HIS A 137 6.17 -7.44 1.19
C HIS A 137 5.83 -8.38 0.04
N LEU A 138 4.75 -8.14 -0.71
CA LEU A 138 4.39 -9.01 -1.85
C LEU A 138 5.47 -8.98 -2.93
N LYS A 139 6.04 -7.80 -3.21
CA LYS A 139 7.11 -7.64 -4.22
C LYS A 139 8.40 -8.32 -3.79
N ALA A 140 8.82 -8.12 -2.53
CA ALA A 140 10.00 -8.78 -1.98
C ALA A 140 9.82 -10.30 -1.91
N ALA A 141 8.64 -10.78 -1.49
CA ALA A 141 8.28 -12.20 -1.50
C ALA A 141 8.36 -12.78 -2.92
N SER A 142 7.89 -12.03 -3.92
CA SER A 142 8.00 -12.42 -5.33
C SER A 142 9.46 -12.53 -5.80
N ASP A 143 10.31 -11.55 -5.49
CA ASP A 143 11.72 -11.58 -5.90
C ASP A 143 12.52 -12.69 -5.18
N LEU A 144 12.20 -12.95 -3.91
CA LEU A 144 12.81 -14.01 -3.10
C LEU A 144 12.23 -15.41 -3.34
N GLY A 145 11.10 -15.51 -4.06
CA GLY A 145 10.36 -16.75 -4.32
C GLY A 145 9.67 -17.35 -3.10
N VAL A 146 9.32 -16.53 -2.11
CA VAL A 146 8.50 -16.94 -0.96
C VAL A 146 7.10 -17.35 -1.47
N PRO A 147 6.55 -18.52 -1.11
CA PRO A 147 5.25 -19.01 -1.57
C PRO A 147 4.11 -18.31 -0.82
N LEU A 148 4.03 -17.00 -0.97
CA LEU A 148 3.09 -16.14 -0.27
C LEU A 148 1.84 -15.91 -1.14
N ILE A 149 0.67 -15.92 -0.50
CA ILE A 149 -0.63 -15.56 -1.09
C ILE A 149 -1.16 -14.34 -0.33
N GLY A 150 -1.33 -13.22 -1.02
CA GLY A 150 -1.94 -12.02 -0.44
C GLY A 150 -3.46 -12.15 -0.40
N VAL A 151 -4.11 -11.65 0.65
CA VAL A 151 -5.58 -11.61 0.76
C VAL A 151 -6.02 -10.23 1.23
N GLY A 152 -6.92 -9.60 0.46
CA GLY A 152 -7.46 -8.26 0.72
C GLY A 152 -8.87 -8.07 0.17
N LEU A 153 -9.37 -6.84 0.21
CA LEU A 153 -10.64 -6.46 -0.41
C LEU A 153 -10.41 -5.65 -1.69
N LEU A 154 -11.30 -5.80 -2.67
CA LEU A 154 -11.34 -4.95 -3.85
C LEU A 154 -12.29 -3.77 -3.60
N TYR A 155 -11.75 -2.63 -3.19
CA TYR A 155 -12.55 -1.43 -2.99
C TYR A 155 -12.86 -0.73 -4.31
N GLN A 156 -14.14 -0.49 -4.56
CA GLN A 156 -14.65 0.11 -5.80
C GLN A 156 -14.06 1.50 -6.06
N ALA A 157 -13.84 2.32 -5.02
CA ALA A 157 -13.29 3.67 -5.16
C ALA A 157 -11.85 3.82 -4.64
N GLY A 158 -11.19 2.73 -4.22
CA GLY A 158 -9.94 2.82 -3.46
C GLY A 158 -10.14 3.64 -2.18
N TYR A 159 -9.18 4.52 -1.86
CA TYR A 159 -9.32 5.47 -0.76
C TYR A 159 -10.13 6.73 -1.16
N PHE A 160 -9.47 7.71 -1.78
CA PHE A 160 -10.12 8.83 -2.49
C PHE A 160 -9.09 9.58 -3.35
N LYS A 161 -9.58 10.33 -4.33
CA LYS A 161 -8.79 11.35 -5.05
C LYS A 161 -8.95 12.71 -4.39
N GLN A 162 -7.83 13.32 -4.07
CA GLN A 162 -7.79 14.62 -3.40
C GLN A 162 -7.80 15.76 -4.45
N SER A 163 -8.51 16.84 -4.14
CA SER A 163 -8.28 18.15 -4.73
C SER A 163 -8.39 19.23 -3.68
N LEU A 164 -8.06 20.45 -4.06
CA LEU A 164 -8.21 21.63 -3.23
C LEU A 164 -9.28 22.53 -3.84
N SER A 165 -10.11 23.13 -2.99
CA SER A 165 -11.02 24.21 -3.38
C SER A 165 -10.24 25.51 -3.64
N ARG A 166 -10.95 26.57 -4.07
CA ARG A 166 -10.38 27.92 -4.17
C ARG A 166 -9.79 28.39 -2.84
N ASP A 167 -10.51 28.13 -1.73
CA ASP A 167 -10.10 28.47 -0.37
C ASP A 167 -9.08 27.49 0.25
N ALA A 168 -8.45 26.66 -0.59
CA ALA A 168 -7.46 25.66 -0.21
C ALA A 168 -7.99 24.55 0.72
N TRP A 169 -9.31 24.35 0.78
CA TRP A 169 -9.89 23.26 1.54
C TRP A 169 -9.78 21.94 0.78
N GLN A 170 -9.47 20.85 1.49
CA GLN A 170 -9.43 19.52 0.88
C GLN A 170 -10.83 19.08 0.44
N GLN A 171 -10.91 18.58 -0.80
CA GLN A 171 -12.10 17.97 -1.36
C GLN A 171 -11.78 16.55 -1.81
N GLU A 172 -12.69 15.62 -1.50
CA GLU A 172 -12.58 14.21 -1.86
C GLU A 172 -13.50 13.87 -3.03
N THR A 173 -13.00 13.10 -3.99
CA THR A 173 -13.82 12.41 -4.99
C THR A 173 -13.55 10.91 -4.98
N TYR A 174 -14.60 10.13 -5.26
CA TYR A 174 -14.60 8.67 -5.20
C TYR A 174 -14.91 8.10 -6.59
N PRO A 175 -13.96 8.14 -7.54
CA PRO A 175 -14.17 7.57 -8.86
C PRO A 175 -14.30 6.05 -8.73
N VAL A 176 -15.41 5.50 -9.23
CA VAL A 176 -15.62 4.05 -9.28
C VAL A 176 -14.68 3.44 -10.32
N LEU A 177 -13.88 2.48 -9.89
CA LEU A 177 -13.00 1.67 -10.71
C LEU A 177 -13.83 0.62 -11.45
N ASP A 178 -13.47 0.37 -12.70
CA ASP A 178 -14.01 -0.75 -13.48
C ASP A 178 -13.02 -1.92 -13.37
N PRO A 179 -13.36 -3.01 -12.65
CA PRO A 179 -12.45 -4.13 -12.45
C PRO A 179 -11.94 -4.76 -13.76
N ASP A 180 -12.73 -4.72 -14.83
CA ASP A 180 -12.34 -5.28 -16.13
C ASP A 180 -11.25 -4.44 -16.83
N GLY A 181 -11.09 -3.18 -16.44
CA GLY A 181 -10.01 -2.28 -16.89
C GLY A 181 -8.78 -2.29 -15.98
N LEU A 182 -8.75 -3.12 -14.95
CA LEU A 182 -7.62 -3.28 -14.04
C LEU A 182 -6.80 -4.53 -14.40
N PRO A 183 -5.53 -4.64 -13.95
CA PRO A 183 -4.73 -5.85 -14.09
C PRO A 183 -5.20 -6.96 -13.12
N LEU A 184 -6.48 -7.35 -13.25
CA LEU A 184 -7.17 -8.31 -12.42
C LEU A 184 -7.80 -9.41 -13.29
N THR A 185 -7.79 -10.63 -12.76
CA THR A 185 -8.47 -11.78 -13.35
C THR A 185 -9.54 -12.27 -12.40
N LEU A 186 -10.81 -12.29 -12.84
CA LEU A 186 -11.89 -12.90 -12.08
C LEU A 186 -11.70 -14.42 -12.08
N LEU A 187 -11.65 -15.02 -10.89
CA LEU A 187 -11.56 -16.48 -10.79
C LEU A 187 -12.89 -17.12 -11.17
N ARG A 188 -12.81 -18.17 -11.99
CA ARG A 188 -13.94 -18.88 -12.56
C ARG A 188 -13.73 -20.37 -12.44
N GLU A 189 -14.82 -21.11 -12.38
CA GLU A 189 -14.80 -22.56 -12.53
C GLU A 189 -14.16 -22.94 -13.88
N PRO A 190 -13.45 -24.07 -13.98
CA PRO A 190 -12.91 -24.53 -15.25
C PRO A 190 -14.02 -24.77 -16.29
N SER A 191 -13.85 -24.23 -17.49
CA SER A 191 -14.71 -24.51 -18.65
C SER A 191 -13.87 -24.56 -19.93
N ALA A 192 -14.34 -25.30 -20.94
CA ALA A 192 -13.63 -25.48 -22.20
C ALA A 192 -13.43 -24.15 -22.98
N ASP A 193 -14.32 -23.18 -22.76
CA ASP A 193 -14.32 -21.87 -23.40
C ASP A 193 -13.75 -20.75 -22.50
N GLY A 194 -13.32 -21.06 -21.28
CA GLY A 194 -12.80 -20.10 -20.30
C GLY A 194 -13.86 -19.16 -19.69
N ASN A 195 -15.15 -19.35 -20.01
CA ASN A 195 -16.26 -18.55 -19.48
C ASN A 195 -17.04 -19.26 -18.36
N GLY A 196 -16.37 -20.12 -17.60
CA GLY A 196 -16.96 -20.77 -16.44
C GLY A 196 -17.56 -19.78 -15.45
N ARG A 197 -18.42 -20.30 -14.56
CA ARG A 197 -19.14 -19.47 -13.60
C ARG A 197 -18.14 -18.75 -12.69
N PRO A 198 -18.33 -17.45 -12.39
CA PRO A 198 -17.53 -16.76 -11.38
C PRO A 198 -17.57 -17.48 -10.04
N LEU A 199 -16.39 -17.71 -9.45
CA LEU A 199 -16.31 -18.18 -8.08
C LEU A 199 -16.83 -17.10 -7.14
N HIS A 200 -17.66 -17.50 -6.20
CA HIS A 200 -18.09 -16.64 -5.10
C HIS A 200 -17.93 -17.37 -3.77
N ILE A 201 -17.57 -16.61 -2.74
CA ILE A 201 -17.73 -17.04 -1.35
C ILE A 201 -19.04 -16.47 -0.81
N SER A 202 -19.53 -17.06 0.29
CA SER A 202 -20.72 -16.57 0.96
C SER A 202 -20.53 -16.51 2.47
N LEU A 203 -20.97 -15.41 3.07
CA LEU A 203 -21.08 -15.25 4.51
C LEU A 203 -22.55 -14.99 4.88
N PRO A 204 -23.10 -15.65 5.90
CA PRO A 204 -24.41 -15.29 6.41
C PRO A 204 -24.37 -13.91 7.07
N LEU A 205 -25.46 -13.17 6.93
CA LEU A 205 -25.68 -11.88 7.57
C LEU A 205 -26.97 -11.94 8.41
N PRO A 206 -27.14 -11.04 9.38
CA PRO A 206 -28.37 -10.98 10.17
C PRO A 206 -29.65 -10.89 9.34
N ASN A 207 -30.76 -11.34 9.93
CA ASN A 207 -32.10 -11.37 9.31
C ASN A 207 -32.19 -12.30 8.08
N GLY A 208 -31.42 -13.40 8.08
CA GLY A 208 -31.42 -14.38 6.99
C GLY A 208 -30.80 -13.87 5.68
N ARG A 209 -30.14 -12.71 5.72
CA ARG A 209 -29.43 -12.14 4.57
C ARG A 209 -28.15 -12.93 4.30
N ARG A 210 -27.61 -12.77 3.09
CA ARG A 210 -26.32 -13.35 2.71
C ARG A 210 -25.48 -12.31 2.01
N LEU A 211 -24.20 -12.30 2.36
CA LEU A 211 -23.15 -11.62 1.63
C LEU A 211 -22.52 -12.61 0.66
N LEU A 212 -22.53 -12.28 -0.62
CA LEU A 212 -21.76 -12.94 -1.67
C LEU A 212 -20.56 -12.07 -2.03
N ALA A 213 -19.41 -12.67 -2.34
CA ALA A 213 -18.28 -11.93 -2.89
C ALA A 213 -17.56 -12.70 -3.97
N HIS A 214 -17.25 -12.04 -5.09
CA HIS A 214 -16.37 -12.58 -6.12
C HIS A 214 -14.92 -12.59 -5.64
N ILE A 215 -14.11 -13.48 -6.21
CA ILE A 215 -12.67 -13.55 -5.96
C ILE A 215 -11.93 -13.08 -7.21
N TRP A 216 -11.29 -11.92 -7.12
CA TRP A 216 -10.38 -11.41 -8.13
C TRP A 216 -8.94 -11.76 -7.78
N ARG A 217 -8.10 -12.04 -8.78
CA ARG A 217 -6.66 -12.29 -8.61
C ARG A 217 -5.84 -11.23 -9.32
N ALA A 218 -4.91 -10.61 -8.61
CA ALA A 218 -3.83 -9.83 -9.17
C ALA A 218 -2.52 -10.63 -9.06
N ASP A 219 -1.73 -10.68 -10.14
CA ASP A 219 -0.45 -11.40 -10.14
C ASP A 219 0.69 -10.41 -9.82
N VAL A 220 1.14 -10.36 -8.57
CA VAL A 220 2.25 -9.52 -8.11
C VAL A 220 3.56 -10.26 -8.33
N GLY A 221 4.03 -10.27 -9.58
CA GLY A 221 5.13 -11.15 -9.98
C GLY A 221 4.71 -12.61 -9.80
N ARG A 222 5.34 -13.31 -8.86
CA ARG A 222 5.03 -14.70 -8.46
C ARG A 222 3.91 -14.82 -7.45
N VAL A 223 3.60 -13.74 -6.73
CA VAL A 223 2.68 -13.76 -5.60
C VAL A 223 1.24 -13.50 -6.08
N PRO A 224 0.32 -14.46 -5.94
CA PRO A 224 -1.10 -14.20 -6.18
C PRO A 224 -1.68 -13.35 -5.04
N LEU A 225 -2.34 -12.25 -5.38
CA LEU A 225 -3.11 -11.42 -4.46
C LEU A 225 -4.61 -11.62 -4.76
N LEU A 226 -5.32 -12.23 -3.81
CA LEU A 226 -6.76 -12.43 -3.85
C LEU A 226 -7.47 -11.20 -3.27
N LEU A 227 -8.38 -10.62 -4.05
CA LEU A 227 -9.16 -9.44 -3.68
C LEU A 227 -10.65 -9.79 -3.73
N LEU A 228 -11.33 -9.67 -2.59
CA LEU A 228 -12.76 -9.96 -2.48
C LEU A 228 -13.61 -8.74 -2.83
N ASP A 229 -14.59 -8.94 -3.71
CA ASP A 229 -15.49 -7.89 -4.20
C ASP A 229 -16.95 -8.25 -3.87
N SER A 230 -17.62 -7.41 -3.09
CA SER A 230 -19.02 -7.62 -2.72
C SER A 230 -20.01 -7.02 -3.72
N ASN A 231 -19.56 -6.29 -4.73
CA ASN A 231 -20.41 -5.71 -5.77
C ASN A 231 -20.88 -6.73 -6.80
N VAL A 232 -21.57 -7.77 -6.32
CA VAL A 232 -21.97 -8.91 -7.13
C VAL A 232 -23.48 -8.95 -7.35
N PRO A 233 -23.93 -9.39 -8.54
CA PRO A 233 -25.33 -9.72 -8.75
C PRO A 233 -25.78 -10.79 -7.72
N GLY A 234 -26.91 -10.55 -7.06
CA GLY A 234 -27.44 -11.41 -5.99
C GLY A 234 -27.31 -10.80 -4.59
N ASN A 235 -26.38 -9.87 -4.38
CA ASN A 235 -26.38 -9.04 -3.17
C ASN A 235 -27.42 -7.93 -3.25
N ASP A 236 -27.98 -7.58 -2.09
CA ASP A 236 -28.72 -6.33 -1.88
C ASP A 236 -27.78 -5.10 -1.88
N ASP A 237 -28.36 -3.91 -1.96
CA ASP A 237 -27.58 -2.66 -2.11
C ASP A 237 -26.62 -2.41 -0.93
N ALA A 238 -27.02 -2.79 0.29
CA ALA A 238 -26.18 -2.65 1.46
C ALA A 238 -24.97 -3.61 1.41
N ALA A 239 -25.18 -4.87 1.02
CA ALA A 239 -24.12 -5.85 0.86
C ALA A 239 -23.17 -5.51 -0.30
N ARG A 240 -23.68 -4.97 -1.41
CA ARG A 240 -22.84 -4.42 -2.49
C ARG A 240 -21.98 -3.26 -2.04
N GLY A 241 -22.49 -2.47 -1.09
CA GLY A 241 -21.80 -1.34 -0.51
C GLY A 241 -20.60 -1.71 0.38
N ILE A 242 -20.50 -2.94 0.91
CA ILE A 242 -19.43 -3.33 1.86
C ILE A 242 -18.03 -3.05 1.29
N THR A 243 -17.84 -3.23 -0.02
CA THR A 243 -16.57 -2.95 -0.72
C THR A 243 -16.57 -1.60 -1.46
N ASP A 244 -17.35 -0.62 -1.02
CA ASP A 244 -17.43 0.70 -1.67
C ASP A 244 -16.09 1.46 -1.68
N ARG A 245 -15.46 1.61 -0.51
CA ARG A 245 -14.22 2.37 -0.33
C ARG A 245 -13.43 1.90 0.89
N LEU A 246 -12.12 2.09 0.80
CA LEU A 246 -11.15 1.78 1.85
C LEU A 246 -11.32 2.74 3.02
N TYR A 247 -11.43 2.19 4.24
CA TYR A 247 -11.73 2.95 5.48
C TYR A 247 -13.02 3.80 5.36
N GLY A 248 -13.99 3.34 4.58
CA GLY A 248 -15.32 3.95 4.47
C GLY A 248 -16.28 3.48 5.55
N GLY A 249 -17.32 4.29 5.79
CA GLY A 249 -18.41 3.94 6.70
C GLY A 249 -18.05 4.04 8.17
N GLY A 250 -18.92 3.49 9.02
CA GLY A 250 -18.73 3.36 10.46
C GLY A 250 -19.63 2.26 11.02
N GLY A 251 -19.37 1.79 12.24
CA GLY A 251 -20.16 0.74 12.89
C GLY A 251 -20.21 -0.55 12.07
N ASP A 252 -21.43 -0.97 11.69
CA ASP A 252 -21.69 -2.23 10.96
C ASP A 252 -20.95 -2.35 9.65
N HIS A 253 -20.82 -1.26 8.89
CA HIS A 253 -20.13 -1.29 7.60
C HIS A 253 -18.67 -1.72 7.75
N ARG A 254 -17.99 -1.16 8.76
CA ARG A 254 -16.60 -1.46 9.06
C ARG A 254 -16.43 -2.90 9.55
N LEU A 255 -17.31 -3.35 10.44
CA LEU A 255 -17.31 -4.74 10.91
C LEU A 255 -17.53 -5.74 9.76
N GLN A 256 -18.47 -5.45 8.86
CA GLN A 256 -18.73 -6.30 7.68
C GLN A 256 -17.54 -6.37 6.73
N GLN A 257 -16.78 -5.28 6.55
CA GLN A 257 -15.52 -5.31 5.81
C GLN A 257 -14.51 -6.26 6.47
N GLU A 258 -14.35 -6.20 7.79
CA GLU A 258 -13.40 -7.05 8.52
C GLU A 258 -13.83 -8.53 8.56
N LEU A 259 -15.14 -8.80 8.66
CA LEU A 259 -15.70 -10.14 8.53
C LEU A 259 -15.45 -10.72 7.13
N LEU A 260 -15.67 -9.92 6.08
CA LEU A 260 -15.39 -10.32 4.70
C LEU A 260 -13.89 -10.57 4.48
N LEU A 261 -13.03 -9.69 4.99
CA LEU A 261 -11.57 -9.82 4.88
C LEU A 261 -11.07 -11.07 5.61
N GLY A 262 -11.48 -11.27 6.87
CA GLY A 262 -11.03 -12.39 7.70
C GLY A 262 -11.66 -13.72 7.28
N MET A 263 -12.97 -13.88 7.50
CA MET A 263 -13.67 -15.15 7.24
C MET A 263 -13.84 -15.41 5.75
N GLY A 264 -14.26 -14.40 4.99
CA GLY A 264 -14.39 -14.52 3.54
C GLY A 264 -13.04 -14.79 2.87
N GLY A 265 -11.96 -14.19 3.37
CA GLY A 265 -10.60 -14.41 2.87
C GLY A 265 -10.10 -15.84 3.06
N VAL A 266 -10.35 -16.49 4.22
CA VAL A 266 -10.03 -17.91 4.41
C VAL A 266 -10.83 -18.78 3.44
N LYS A 267 -12.14 -18.54 3.28
CA LYS A 267 -12.96 -19.26 2.28
C LYS A 267 -12.44 -19.05 0.85
N ALA A 268 -11.95 -17.85 0.52
CA ALA A 268 -11.37 -17.56 -0.78
C ALA A 268 -10.05 -18.31 -1.01
N LEU A 269 -9.21 -18.45 0.02
CA LEU A 269 -8.01 -19.29 -0.05
C LEU A 269 -8.35 -20.76 -0.32
N ARG A 270 -9.38 -21.30 0.35
CA ARG A 270 -9.83 -22.69 0.09
C ARG A 270 -10.32 -22.87 -1.35
N ALA A 271 -11.13 -21.92 -1.85
CA ALA A 271 -11.59 -21.95 -3.24
C ALA A 271 -10.43 -21.85 -4.24
N TYR A 272 -9.44 -20.98 -3.97
CA TYR A 272 -8.24 -20.84 -4.79
C TYR A 272 -7.38 -22.10 -4.80
N GLN A 273 -7.17 -22.71 -3.64
CA GLN A 273 -6.47 -24.00 -3.49
C GLN A 273 -7.17 -25.09 -4.30
N GLN A 274 -8.49 -25.24 -4.17
CA GLN A 274 -9.25 -26.23 -4.93
C GLN A 274 -9.17 -26.00 -6.44
N LEU A 275 -9.23 -24.74 -6.88
CA LEU A 275 -9.17 -24.39 -8.30
C LEU A 275 -7.79 -24.65 -8.92
N THR A 276 -6.72 -24.32 -8.18
CA THR A 276 -5.35 -24.24 -8.75
C THR A 276 -4.42 -25.36 -8.33
N GLY A 277 -4.78 -26.14 -7.31
CA GLY A 277 -3.89 -27.12 -6.68
C GLY A 277 -2.77 -26.48 -5.86
N THR A 278 -2.80 -25.16 -5.61
CA THR A 278 -1.83 -24.48 -4.75
C THR A 278 -1.85 -25.08 -3.34
N ALA A 279 -0.68 -25.25 -2.72
CA ALA A 279 -0.57 -25.77 -1.36
C ALA A 279 -1.40 -24.95 -0.35
N ALA A 280 -1.98 -25.64 0.64
CA ALA A 280 -2.70 -24.98 1.73
C ALA A 280 -1.72 -24.16 2.58
N PRO A 281 -2.06 -22.91 2.97
CA PRO A 281 -1.18 -22.13 3.83
C PRO A 281 -0.93 -22.80 5.17
N GLU A 282 0.35 -22.93 5.53
CA GLU A 282 0.80 -23.41 6.83
C GLU A 282 0.98 -22.27 7.84
N VAL A 283 1.12 -21.04 7.36
CA VAL A 283 1.24 -19.83 8.19
C VAL A 283 0.22 -18.79 7.75
N PHE A 284 -0.43 -18.15 8.72
CA PHE A 284 -1.38 -17.06 8.52
C PHE A 284 -0.86 -15.80 9.21
N HIS A 285 -0.58 -14.77 8.41
CA HIS A 285 -0.08 -13.48 8.90
C HIS A 285 -1.18 -12.43 8.82
N THR A 286 -1.56 -11.88 9.98
CA THR A 286 -2.46 -10.73 10.11
C THR A 286 -1.65 -9.43 10.19
N ASN A 287 -1.81 -8.59 9.17
CA ASN A 287 -1.24 -7.26 9.10
C ASN A 287 -2.19 -6.25 9.78
N GLU A 288 -2.01 -6.03 11.08
CA GLU A 288 -2.95 -5.36 12.00
C GLU A 288 -4.24 -6.17 12.28
N GLY A 289 -5.03 -5.74 13.27
CA GLY A 289 -6.24 -6.43 13.76
C GLY A 289 -7.36 -6.61 12.73
N HIS A 290 -7.35 -5.88 11.62
CA HIS A 290 -8.46 -5.83 10.65
C HIS A 290 -8.86 -7.18 10.03
N ALA A 291 -7.92 -8.13 9.98
CA ALA A 291 -8.15 -9.46 9.43
C ALA A 291 -8.32 -10.55 10.52
N GLY A 292 -8.42 -10.16 11.79
CA GLY A 292 -8.38 -11.09 12.93
C GLY A 292 -9.48 -12.17 12.90
N PHE A 293 -10.62 -11.91 12.27
CA PHE A 293 -11.69 -12.90 12.08
C PHE A 293 -11.27 -14.13 11.26
N LEU A 294 -10.13 -14.08 10.56
CA LEU A 294 -9.56 -15.28 9.94
C LEU A 294 -9.30 -16.39 10.96
N GLY A 295 -8.91 -16.04 12.19
CA GLY A 295 -8.66 -17.04 13.22
C GLY A 295 -9.94 -17.71 13.69
N ILE A 296 -11.07 -17.00 13.68
CA ILE A 296 -12.39 -17.56 14.02
C ILE A 296 -12.86 -18.55 12.94
N GLU A 297 -12.71 -18.19 11.66
CA GLU A 297 -13.03 -19.11 10.56
C GLU A 297 -12.14 -20.37 10.60
N ARG A 298 -10.87 -20.23 10.96
CA ARG A 298 -9.97 -21.40 11.12
C ARG A 298 -10.35 -22.28 12.31
N ILE A 299 -10.75 -21.69 13.44
CA ILE A 299 -11.29 -22.45 14.58
C ILE A 299 -12.58 -23.17 14.15
N GLN A 300 -13.47 -22.49 13.41
CA GLN A 300 -14.68 -23.07 12.85
C GLN A 300 -14.37 -24.29 11.95
N GLU A 301 -13.38 -24.19 11.04
CA GLU A 301 -12.96 -25.32 10.19
C GLU A 301 -12.48 -26.52 11.02
N LEU A 302 -11.68 -26.27 12.06
CA LEU A 302 -11.12 -27.32 12.92
C LEU A 302 -12.18 -28.00 13.81
N MET A 303 -13.18 -27.24 14.27
CA MET A 303 -14.28 -27.77 15.08
C MET A 303 -15.36 -28.46 14.23
N ALA A 304 -15.48 -28.11 12.94
CA ALA A 304 -16.47 -28.67 12.03
C ALA A 304 -15.96 -29.86 11.20
N GLY A 305 -14.64 -30.11 11.20
CA GLY A 305 -14.03 -31.19 10.42
C GLY A 305 -14.36 -32.59 10.91
N ASP A 306 -13.96 -33.61 10.13
CA ASP A 306 -14.22 -35.03 10.42
C ASP A 306 -13.61 -35.49 11.77
N ALA A 307 -12.45 -34.94 12.12
CA ALA A 307 -11.82 -35.07 13.43
C ALA A 307 -12.06 -33.78 14.24
N ALA A 308 -13.32 -33.57 14.63
CA ALA A 308 -13.75 -32.35 15.32
C ALA A 308 -12.96 -32.12 16.61
N LEU A 309 -12.23 -31.00 16.67
CA LEU A 309 -11.52 -30.56 17.87
C LEU A 309 -12.46 -29.82 18.82
N SER A 310 -12.14 -29.85 20.12
CA SER A 310 -12.71 -28.90 21.06
C SER A 310 -12.26 -27.46 20.75
N PHE A 311 -12.95 -26.46 21.31
CA PHE A 311 -12.55 -25.06 21.13
C PHE A 311 -11.10 -24.80 21.56
N ASP A 312 -10.68 -25.34 22.71
CA ASP A 312 -9.36 -25.07 23.27
C ASP A 312 -8.26 -25.75 22.42
N GLU A 313 -8.51 -26.95 21.91
CA GLU A 313 -7.61 -27.63 20.95
C GLU A 313 -7.53 -26.88 19.62
N ALA A 314 -8.68 -26.45 19.07
CA ALA A 314 -8.74 -25.69 17.84
C ALA A 314 -8.06 -24.32 17.97
N LEU A 315 -8.23 -23.65 19.11
CA LEU A 315 -7.54 -22.40 19.42
C LEU A 315 -6.03 -22.62 19.52
N ALA A 316 -5.56 -23.66 20.21
CA ALA A 316 -4.14 -23.97 20.31
C ALA A 316 -3.51 -24.26 18.93
N ALA A 317 -4.16 -25.09 18.13
CA ALA A 317 -3.72 -25.41 16.77
C ALA A 317 -3.73 -24.17 15.86
N GLY A 318 -4.79 -23.36 15.92
CA GLY A 318 -4.92 -22.11 15.16
C GLY A 318 -3.85 -21.09 15.54
N ARG A 319 -3.55 -20.96 16.84
CA ARG A 319 -2.52 -20.06 17.38
C ARG A 319 -1.14 -20.40 16.85
N ALA A 320 -0.76 -21.68 16.88
CA ALA A 320 0.58 -22.16 16.52
C ALA A 320 1.05 -21.69 15.14
N SER A 321 0.12 -21.52 14.20
CA SER A 321 0.40 -21.12 12.82
C SER A 321 0.03 -19.66 12.50
N THR A 322 -0.23 -18.82 13.50
CA THR A 322 -0.68 -17.43 13.31
C THR A 322 0.38 -16.44 13.79
N VAL A 323 0.70 -15.49 12.91
CA VAL A 323 1.58 -14.34 13.16
C VAL A 323 0.74 -13.07 13.14
N PHE A 324 0.86 -12.24 14.17
CA PHE A 324 0.18 -10.95 14.28
C PHE A 324 1.19 -9.80 14.30
N THR A 325 1.06 -8.85 13.39
CA THR A 325 1.84 -7.61 13.44
C THR A 325 0.94 -6.44 13.81
N THR A 326 1.34 -5.65 14.80
CA THR A 326 0.67 -4.39 15.14
C THR A 326 1.46 -3.21 14.61
N HIS A 327 0.74 -2.24 14.02
CA HIS A 327 1.31 -1.02 13.43
C HIS A 327 0.89 0.24 14.18
N THR A 328 0.07 0.08 15.20
CA THR A 328 -0.64 1.16 15.86
C THR A 328 0.09 1.57 17.15
N PRO A 329 0.67 2.78 17.22
CA PRO A 329 1.43 3.21 18.39
C PRO A 329 0.54 3.82 19.50
N VAL A 330 -0.78 3.95 19.25
CA VAL A 330 -1.73 4.59 20.17
C VAL A 330 -3.06 3.83 20.25
N PRO A 331 -3.67 3.66 21.44
CA PRO A 331 -4.91 2.89 21.58
C PRO A 331 -6.06 3.38 20.68
N ALA A 332 -6.15 4.69 20.43
CA ALA A 332 -7.21 5.30 19.61
C ALA A 332 -7.17 4.90 18.13
N GLY A 333 -6.07 4.31 17.65
CA GLY A 333 -5.96 3.79 16.27
C GLY A 333 -6.44 2.35 16.09
N ILE A 334 -6.80 1.66 17.18
CA ILE A 334 -7.24 0.26 17.17
C ILE A 334 -8.76 0.21 17.00
N ASP A 335 -9.22 -0.56 16.02
CA ASP A 335 -10.64 -0.79 15.79
C ASP A 335 -11.29 -1.52 16.98
N ARG A 336 -12.40 -0.93 17.44
CA ARG A 336 -13.24 -1.44 18.53
C ARG A 336 -14.70 -1.43 18.09
N PHE A 337 -15.38 -2.53 18.34
CA PHE A 337 -16.80 -2.69 18.07
C PHE A 337 -17.56 -2.92 19.36
N GLU A 338 -18.85 -2.61 19.40
CA GLU A 338 -19.68 -2.98 20.55
C GLU A 338 -19.83 -4.50 20.62
N ILE A 339 -19.75 -5.09 21.82
CA ILE A 339 -19.92 -6.55 22.00
C ILE A 339 -21.27 -7.04 21.45
N SER A 340 -22.33 -6.25 21.62
CA SER A 340 -23.66 -6.55 21.11
C SER A 340 -23.69 -6.65 19.58
N GLN A 341 -22.88 -5.84 18.91
CA GLN A 341 -22.73 -5.84 17.46
C GLN A 341 -22.09 -7.15 17.00
N ILE A 342 -20.96 -7.55 17.60
CA ILE A 342 -20.30 -8.83 17.30
C ILE A 342 -21.27 -9.99 17.52
N HIS A 343 -21.93 -10.02 18.68
CA HIS A 343 -22.89 -11.06 19.01
C HIS A 343 -24.01 -11.16 17.97
N HIS A 344 -24.58 -10.03 17.54
CA HIS A 344 -25.62 -9.98 16.51
C HIS A 344 -25.19 -10.61 15.18
N PHE A 345 -23.96 -10.32 14.72
CA PHE A 345 -23.43 -10.91 13.48
C PHE A 345 -23.15 -12.41 13.63
N PHE A 346 -22.56 -12.86 14.73
CA PHE A 346 -22.25 -14.28 14.93
C PHE A 346 -23.50 -15.15 15.13
N GLN A 347 -24.56 -14.60 15.73
CA GLN A 347 -25.87 -15.26 15.80
C GLN A 347 -26.50 -15.52 14.44
N ALA A 348 -26.07 -14.82 13.39
CA ALA A 348 -26.51 -15.10 12.02
C ALA A 348 -25.93 -16.40 11.43
N GLY A 349 -25.07 -17.11 12.17
CA GLY A 349 -24.49 -18.38 11.74
C GLY A 349 -23.16 -18.25 11.01
N LEU A 350 -22.38 -17.21 11.29
CA LEU A 350 -21.04 -17.02 10.70
C LEU A 350 -20.10 -18.19 11.04
N ALA A 351 -20.09 -18.64 12.30
CA ALA A 351 -19.28 -19.73 12.81
C ALA A 351 -20.15 -20.68 13.67
N PRO A 352 -21.02 -21.50 13.06
CA PRO A 352 -22.06 -22.25 13.78
C PRO A 352 -21.51 -23.33 14.73
N SER A 353 -20.26 -23.75 14.56
CA SER A 353 -19.60 -24.74 15.43
C SER A 353 -18.85 -24.09 16.59
N VAL A 354 -18.66 -22.76 16.57
CA VAL A 354 -17.92 -22.03 17.61
C VAL A 354 -18.91 -21.32 18.54
N PRO A 355 -18.90 -21.60 19.86
CA PRO A 355 -19.77 -20.90 20.80
C PRO A 355 -19.51 -19.38 20.79
N VAL A 356 -20.57 -18.58 20.60
CA VAL A 356 -20.45 -17.11 20.46
C VAL A 356 -19.78 -16.49 21.68
N ASP A 357 -20.06 -16.97 22.89
CA ASP A 357 -19.43 -16.43 24.11
C ASP A 357 -17.91 -16.60 24.10
N ARG A 358 -17.40 -17.74 23.58
CA ARG A 358 -15.95 -17.96 23.42
C ARG A 358 -15.34 -17.04 22.35
N ILE A 359 -16.11 -16.69 21.31
CA ILE A 359 -15.69 -15.67 20.33
C ILE A 359 -15.58 -14.31 21.02
N LEU A 360 -16.59 -13.90 21.79
CA LEU A 360 -16.61 -12.63 22.49
C LEU A 360 -15.43 -12.49 23.47
N GLU A 361 -15.06 -13.57 24.16
CA GLU A 361 -13.90 -13.62 25.05
C GLU A 361 -12.58 -13.29 24.33
N LEU A 362 -12.44 -13.61 23.05
CA LEU A 362 -11.20 -13.33 22.31
C LEU A 362 -10.96 -11.83 22.10
N GLY A 363 -12.00 -11.02 21.92
CA GLY A 363 -11.85 -9.57 21.74
C GLY A 363 -12.14 -8.73 22.98
N ARG A 364 -12.75 -9.30 24.03
CA ARG A 364 -13.18 -8.54 25.21
C ARG A 364 -11.99 -8.00 26.02
N GLU A 365 -12.03 -6.72 26.35
CA GLU A 365 -11.06 -6.08 27.25
C GLU A 365 -11.44 -6.34 28.73
N ASN A 366 -11.18 -7.56 29.20
CA ASN A 366 -11.52 -8.03 30.55
C ASN A 366 -10.39 -7.85 31.59
N TYR A 367 -9.55 -6.84 31.42
CA TYR A 367 -8.46 -6.47 32.32
C TYR A 367 -8.78 -5.15 33.06
N ALA A 368 -8.01 -4.81 34.10
CA ALA A 368 -8.34 -3.77 35.08
C ALA A 368 -8.71 -2.39 34.46
N ASP A 369 -7.99 -1.95 33.43
CA ASP A 369 -8.23 -0.69 32.71
C ASP A 369 -8.93 -0.88 31.35
N GLY A 370 -9.44 -2.09 31.10
CA GLY A 370 -10.14 -2.44 29.87
C GLY A 370 -11.61 -2.06 29.90
N ASN A 371 -12.21 -1.86 28.72
CA ASN A 371 -13.65 -1.70 28.61
C ASN A 371 -14.31 -3.03 28.19
N PRO A 372 -15.02 -3.74 29.10
CA PRO A 372 -15.65 -5.01 28.77
C PRO A 372 -16.86 -4.88 27.82
N SER A 373 -17.35 -3.66 27.54
CA SER A 373 -18.44 -3.43 26.59
C SER A 373 -17.98 -3.47 25.13
N VAL A 374 -16.67 -3.42 24.87
CA VAL A 374 -16.11 -3.41 23.53
C VAL A 374 -15.38 -4.70 23.17
N PHE A 375 -15.35 -4.97 21.88
CA PHE A 375 -14.55 -5.99 21.23
C PHE A 375 -13.37 -5.32 20.54
N ASN A 376 -12.17 -5.54 21.08
CA ASN A 376 -10.93 -4.98 20.58
C ASN A 376 -10.25 -5.96 19.61
N MET A 377 -10.08 -5.51 18.37
CA MET A 377 -9.51 -6.34 17.29
C MET A 377 -8.03 -6.70 17.50
N ALA A 378 -7.23 -5.82 18.13
CA ALA A 378 -5.84 -6.12 18.45
C ALA A 378 -5.73 -7.13 19.61
N VAL A 379 -6.61 -7.03 20.62
CA VAL A 379 -6.69 -8.03 21.70
C VAL A 379 -7.03 -9.41 21.13
N MET A 380 -8.00 -9.47 20.21
CA MET A 380 -8.30 -10.71 19.49
C MET A 380 -7.10 -11.22 18.69
N GLY A 381 -6.40 -10.35 17.95
CA GLY A 381 -5.18 -10.71 17.21
C GLY A 381 -4.12 -11.35 18.11
N LEU A 382 -3.82 -10.75 19.26
CA LEU A 382 -2.85 -11.27 20.24
C LEU A 382 -3.30 -12.60 20.87
N ARG A 383 -4.60 -12.74 21.16
CA ARG A 383 -5.19 -13.99 21.67
C ARG A 383 -5.34 -15.09 20.62
N LEU A 384 -5.25 -14.76 19.33
CA LEU A 384 -5.28 -15.74 18.23
C LEU A 384 -3.90 -16.05 17.65
N ALA A 385 -2.84 -15.31 18.00
CA ALA A 385 -1.50 -15.49 17.46
C ALA A 385 -0.51 -16.11 18.46
N GLN A 386 0.36 -17.00 17.95
CA GLN A 386 1.51 -17.50 18.71
C GLN A 386 2.71 -16.55 18.66
N ARG A 387 2.87 -15.83 17.54
CA ARG A 387 3.94 -14.84 17.34
C ARG A 387 3.31 -13.47 17.16
N ALA A 388 3.82 -12.48 17.89
CA ALA A 388 3.41 -11.09 17.75
C ALA A 388 4.62 -10.16 17.64
N ASN A 389 4.54 -9.13 16.80
CA ASN A 389 5.62 -8.16 16.65
C ASN A 389 5.11 -6.73 16.41
N GLY A 390 5.87 -5.76 16.92
CA GLY A 390 5.89 -4.38 16.44
C GLY A 390 6.79 -4.22 15.20
N VAL A 391 6.86 -3.00 14.69
CA VAL A 391 7.42 -2.69 13.35
C VAL A 391 8.69 -1.84 13.35
N ALA A 392 9.22 -1.60 14.54
CA ALA A 392 10.51 -0.99 14.86
C ALA A 392 10.86 -1.40 16.30
N LYS A 393 12.12 -1.28 16.72
CA LYS A 393 12.54 -1.65 18.09
C LYS A 393 11.78 -0.85 19.15
N LEU A 394 11.78 0.48 19.03
CA LEU A 394 11.03 1.38 19.93
C LEU A 394 9.53 1.06 19.93
N HIS A 395 8.96 0.74 18.76
CA HIS A 395 7.55 0.36 18.68
C HIS A 395 7.25 -0.98 19.36
N GLY A 396 8.18 -1.92 19.35
CA GLY A 396 8.07 -3.15 20.14
C GLY A 396 7.93 -2.84 21.63
N GLU A 397 8.72 -1.91 22.16
CA GLU A 397 8.63 -1.47 23.56
C GLU A 397 7.29 -0.77 23.86
N VAL A 398 6.86 0.15 22.99
CA VAL A 398 5.54 0.82 23.11
C VAL A 398 4.41 -0.20 23.10
N SER A 399 4.47 -1.19 22.19
CA SER A 399 3.43 -2.23 22.07
C SER A 399 3.36 -3.09 23.32
N ARG A 400 4.50 -3.48 23.90
CA ARG A 400 4.52 -4.25 25.16
C ARG A 400 3.88 -3.47 26.30
N GLY A 401 4.16 -2.18 26.42
CA GLY A 401 3.52 -1.32 27.42
C GLY A 401 2.02 -1.17 27.18
N MET A 402 1.59 -1.02 25.92
CA MET A 402 0.17 -0.83 25.57
C MET A 402 -0.70 -2.07 25.84
N PHE A 403 -0.11 -3.27 25.74
CA PHE A 403 -0.83 -4.54 25.86
C PHE A 403 -0.44 -5.37 27.10
N SER A 404 0.35 -4.82 28.02
CA SER A 404 0.85 -5.56 29.20
C SER A 404 -0.26 -6.15 30.06
N ALA A 405 -1.41 -5.49 30.11
CA ALA A 405 -2.59 -5.95 30.85
C ALA A 405 -3.13 -7.33 30.38
N LEU A 406 -2.76 -7.81 29.19
CA LEU A 406 -3.08 -9.16 28.72
C LEU A 406 -2.21 -10.26 29.34
N TRP A 407 -1.09 -9.91 29.96
CA TRP A 407 -0.15 -10.82 30.63
C TRP A 407 0.07 -10.39 32.09
N PRO A 408 -0.95 -10.52 32.96
CA PRO A 408 -0.84 -10.10 34.35
C PRO A 408 0.28 -10.87 35.07
N GLY A 409 1.11 -10.14 35.82
CA GLY A 409 2.23 -10.72 36.57
C GLY A 409 3.55 -10.82 35.80
N PHE A 410 3.59 -10.41 34.53
CA PHE A 410 4.82 -10.28 33.74
C PHE A 410 5.28 -8.82 33.67
N ASP A 411 6.58 -8.59 33.67
CA ASP A 411 7.13 -7.27 33.39
C ASP A 411 6.90 -6.90 31.91
N HIS A 412 6.82 -5.60 31.61
CA HIS A 412 6.62 -5.12 30.24
C HIS A 412 7.67 -5.69 29.27
N SER A 413 8.92 -5.90 29.71
CA SER A 413 9.98 -6.49 28.88
C SER A 413 9.75 -7.97 28.53
N GLU A 414 8.93 -8.69 29.30
CA GLU A 414 8.65 -10.12 29.12
C GLU A 414 7.39 -10.38 28.31
N VAL A 415 6.57 -9.36 28.09
CA VAL A 415 5.41 -9.44 27.19
C VAL A 415 5.86 -9.94 25.82
N PRO A 416 5.27 -11.03 25.27
CA PRO A 416 5.78 -11.75 24.10
C PRO A 416 5.48 -11.05 22.76
N ILE A 417 5.74 -9.75 22.70
CA ILE A 417 5.69 -8.92 21.50
C ILE A 417 7.13 -8.54 21.14
N THR A 418 7.63 -9.02 20.01
CA THR A 418 8.98 -8.70 19.52
C THR A 418 8.95 -7.48 18.60
N SER A 419 10.02 -7.25 17.83
CA SER A 419 10.09 -6.21 16.82
C SER A 419 10.70 -6.78 15.54
N VAL A 420 10.04 -6.53 14.41
CA VAL A 420 10.59 -6.74 13.07
C VAL A 420 10.56 -5.39 12.37
N THR A 421 11.71 -4.73 12.27
CA THR A 421 11.81 -3.39 11.69
C THR A 421 11.39 -3.44 10.22
N ASN A 422 10.47 -2.57 9.81
CA ASN A 422 10.01 -2.56 8.41
C ASN A 422 11.17 -2.29 7.44
N GLY A 423 10.97 -2.74 6.21
CA GLY A 423 11.81 -2.39 5.06
C GLY A 423 11.00 -1.78 3.92
N VAL A 424 11.70 -1.44 2.84
CA VAL A 424 11.11 -0.98 1.59
C VAL A 424 11.64 -1.81 0.43
N HIS A 425 10.81 -2.04 -0.58
CA HIS A 425 11.22 -2.82 -1.74
C HIS A 425 12.13 -1.99 -2.66
N VAL A 426 13.45 -2.15 -2.52
CA VAL A 426 14.46 -1.31 -3.20
C VAL A 426 14.21 -1.15 -4.69
N PRO A 427 13.97 -2.21 -5.50
CA PRO A 427 13.73 -2.06 -6.94
C PRO A 427 12.51 -1.21 -7.31
N THR A 428 11.52 -1.07 -6.40
CA THR A 428 10.38 -0.18 -6.63
C THR A 428 10.74 1.30 -6.43
N TRP A 429 11.59 1.58 -5.45
CA TRP A 429 11.76 2.92 -4.90
C TRP A 429 13.07 3.60 -5.32
N VAL A 430 14.07 2.84 -5.74
CA VAL A 430 15.33 3.38 -6.27
C VAL A 430 15.12 3.97 -7.67
N ASP A 431 15.66 5.16 -7.91
CA ASP A 431 15.66 5.76 -9.24
C ASP A 431 16.58 4.98 -10.18
N GLY A 432 16.12 4.75 -11.41
CA GLY A 432 16.87 3.98 -12.40
C GLY A 432 18.21 4.60 -12.82
N ARG A 433 18.44 5.89 -12.53
CA ARG A 433 19.75 6.56 -12.72
C ARG A 433 20.75 6.16 -11.63
N ILE A 434 20.31 5.98 -10.39
CA ILE A 434 21.16 5.47 -9.30
C ILE A 434 21.60 4.05 -9.61
N SER A 435 20.66 3.16 -9.97
CA SER A 435 21.01 1.79 -10.38
C SER A 435 21.87 1.74 -11.65
N ARG A 436 21.80 2.76 -12.52
CA ARG A 436 22.69 2.83 -13.68
C ARG A 436 24.11 3.20 -13.26
N LEU A 437 24.25 4.25 -12.45
CA LEU A 437 25.55 4.67 -11.91
C LEU A 437 26.20 3.54 -11.10
N ALA A 438 25.43 2.84 -10.25
CA ALA A 438 25.91 1.70 -9.49
C ALA A 438 26.45 0.58 -10.40
N ARG A 439 25.75 0.25 -11.50
CA ARG A 439 26.23 -0.74 -12.47
C ARG A 439 27.48 -0.31 -13.22
N GLU A 440 27.55 0.97 -13.60
CA GLU A 440 28.70 1.54 -14.32
C GLU A 440 29.96 1.60 -13.43
N GLN A 441 29.80 1.92 -12.14
CA GLN A 441 30.91 2.11 -11.20
C GLN A 441 31.31 0.83 -10.45
N PHE A 442 30.33 -0.01 -10.09
CA PHE A 442 30.56 -1.18 -9.22
C PHE A 442 30.49 -2.52 -10.00
N GLY A 443 29.87 -2.52 -11.18
CA GLY A 443 29.54 -3.73 -11.93
C GLY A 443 28.25 -4.39 -11.45
N THR A 444 27.58 -5.11 -12.36
CA THR A 444 26.27 -5.76 -12.11
C THR A 444 26.31 -6.79 -10.97
N GLU A 445 27.43 -7.50 -10.82
CA GLU A 445 27.58 -8.51 -9.77
C GLU A 445 27.67 -7.88 -8.37
N ALA A 446 28.41 -6.79 -8.23
CA ALA A 446 28.52 -6.07 -6.97
C ALA A 446 27.19 -5.42 -6.56
N GLU A 447 26.43 -4.88 -7.51
CA GLU A 447 25.06 -4.38 -7.27
C GLU A 447 24.15 -5.52 -6.79
N ALA A 448 24.20 -6.69 -7.44
CA ALA A 448 23.39 -7.86 -7.06
C ALA A 448 23.74 -8.41 -5.67
N MET A 449 25.00 -8.30 -5.26
CA MET A 449 25.47 -8.67 -3.92
C MET A 449 25.22 -7.59 -2.85
N GLY A 450 24.69 -6.42 -3.23
CA GLY A 450 24.42 -5.32 -2.31
C GLY A 450 25.69 -4.64 -1.76
N ARG A 451 26.78 -4.59 -2.54
CA ARG A 451 28.06 -3.97 -2.19
C ARG A 451 28.02 -2.43 -2.24
N TRP A 452 27.13 -1.84 -1.45
CA TRP A 452 26.96 -0.39 -1.33
C TRP A 452 28.16 0.31 -0.69
N ASP A 453 29.06 -0.42 -0.04
CA ASP A 453 30.36 0.09 0.42
C ASP A 453 31.21 0.65 -0.73
N LEU A 454 30.99 0.20 -1.97
CA LEU A 454 31.68 0.74 -3.15
C LEU A 454 31.19 2.15 -3.53
N ALA A 455 30.08 2.63 -2.96
CA ALA A 455 29.58 3.98 -3.18
C ALA A 455 30.59 5.06 -2.76
N TYR A 456 31.47 4.77 -1.80
CA TYR A 456 32.54 5.68 -1.38
C TYR A 456 33.64 5.87 -2.44
N ASN A 457 33.65 5.09 -3.52
CA ASN A 457 34.55 5.27 -4.65
C ASN A 457 34.01 6.24 -5.71
N VAL A 458 32.74 6.65 -5.61
CA VAL A 458 32.12 7.60 -6.53
C VAL A 458 32.53 9.02 -6.11
N SER A 459 32.91 9.85 -7.08
CA SER A 459 33.31 11.23 -6.79
C SER A 459 32.12 12.09 -6.34
N ASP A 460 32.36 13.05 -5.46
CA ASP A 460 31.35 14.02 -5.03
C ASP A 460 30.71 14.77 -6.20
N ALA A 461 31.49 15.03 -7.27
CA ALA A 461 31.02 15.70 -8.47
C ALA A 461 29.99 14.84 -9.24
N ASP A 462 30.23 13.53 -9.36
CA ASP A 462 29.30 12.60 -10.02
C ASP A 462 28.02 12.43 -9.20
N VAL A 463 28.15 12.29 -7.87
CA VAL A 463 26.99 12.26 -6.96
C VAL A 463 26.19 13.55 -7.10
N TRP A 464 26.83 14.72 -7.06
CA TRP A 464 26.15 16.00 -7.18
C TRP A 464 25.45 16.17 -8.53
N ALA A 465 26.09 15.78 -9.63
CA ALA A 465 25.50 15.82 -10.97
C ALA A 465 24.25 14.94 -11.04
N LEU A 466 24.33 13.69 -10.55
CA LEU A 466 23.20 12.77 -10.48
C LEU A 466 22.05 13.32 -9.63
N ARG A 467 22.36 13.84 -8.44
CA ARG A 467 21.38 14.47 -7.53
C ARG A 467 20.68 15.66 -8.20
N ARG A 468 21.43 16.50 -8.92
CA ARG A 468 20.88 17.64 -9.69
C ARG A 468 19.93 17.17 -10.79
N GLU A 469 20.26 16.11 -11.53
CA GLU A 469 19.37 15.55 -12.55
C GLU A 469 18.05 15.02 -11.93
N MET A 470 18.12 14.35 -10.79
CA MET A 470 16.93 13.87 -10.09
C MET A 470 16.08 15.02 -9.58
N ARG A 471 16.71 16.07 -9.03
CA ARG A 471 16.03 17.29 -8.59
C ARG A 471 15.36 18.02 -9.76
N ALA A 472 16.02 18.14 -10.92
CA ALA A 472 15.44 18.73 -12.11
C ALA A 472 14.18 17.98 -12.58
N ALA A 473 14.18 16.64 -12.55
CA ALA A 473 13.00 15.84 -12.85
C ALA A 473 11.84 16.12 -11.87
N LEU A 474 12.13 16.29 -10.58
CA LEU A 474 11.13 16.68 -9.58
C LEU A 474 10.60 18.09 -9.82
N VAL A 475 11.46 19.06 -10.12
CA VAL A 475 11.04 20.44 -10.41
C VAL A 475 10.05 20.47 -11.58
N GLU A 476 10.34 19.78 -12.68
CA GLU A 476 9.42 19.70 -13.83
C GLU A 476 8.09 19.02 -13.47
N ASP A 477 8.14 17.94 -12.66
CA ASP A 477 6.93 17.28 -12.16
C ASP A 477 6.08 18.20 -11.26
N VAL A 478 6.73 18.98 -10.38
CA VAL A 478 6.09 19.99 -9.52
C VAL A 478 5.39 21.04 -10.38
N ARG A 479 6.07 21.63 -11.37
CA ARG A 479 5.51 22.66 -12.24
C ARG A 479 4.25 22.17 -12.95
N ARG A 480 4.32 20.98 -13.55
CA ARG A 480 3.19 20.32 -14.23
C ARG A 480 2.01 20.07 -13.28
N ARG A 481 2.27 19.48 -12.11
CA ARG A 481 1.23 19.15 -11.12
C ARG A 481 0.61 20.39 -10.48
N LEU A 482 1.41 21.41 -10.20
CA LEU A 482 0.96 22.67 -9.63
C LEU A 482 0.04 23.40 -10.62
N ARG A 483 0.44 23.49 -11.90
CA ARG A 483 -0.42 24.03 -12.95
C ARG A 483 -1.76 23.31 -13.04
N ALA A 484 -1.75 21.98 -13.05
CA ALA A 484 -2.97 21.17 -13.07
C ALA A 484 -3.85 21.36 -11.82
N ALA A 485 -3.23 21.45 -10.64
CA ALA A 485 -3.93 21.68 -9.38
C ALA A 485 -4.63 23.05 -9.37
N TRP A 486 -3.95 24.11 -9.80
CA TRP A 486 -4.54 25.44 -9.89
C TRP A 486 -5.63 25.56 -10.95
N LYS A 487 -5.49 24.90 -12.10
CA LYS A 487 -6.60 24.76 -13.07
C LYS A 487 -7.83 24.12 -12.43
N LYS A 488 -7.65 23.05 -11.65
CA LYS A 488 -8.75 22.38 -10.94
C LYS A 488 -9.39 23.26 -9.85
N ARG A 489 -8.62 24.19 -9.27
CA ARG A 489 -9.13 25.25 -8.38
C ARG A 489 -9.86 26.37 -9.13
N GLY A 490 -9.85 26.35 -10.46
CA GLY A 490 -10.57 27.29 -11.32
C GLY A 490 -9.80 28.56 -11.66
N ALA A 491 -8.46 28.51 -11.69
CA ALA A 491 -7.62 29.58 -12.24
C ALA A 491 -7.57 29.51 -13.78
N ALA A 492 -7.50 30.66 -14.44
CA ALA A 492 -7.36 30.78 -15.89
C ALA A 492 -5.90 30.59 -16.33
N ASP A 493 -5.67 30.16 -17.58
CA ASP A 493 -4.32 29.92 -18.10
C ASP A 493 -3.39 31.14 -18.02
N ALA A 494 -3.94 32.36 -18.16
CA ALA A 494 -3.20 33.61 -18.04
C ALA A 494 -2.65 33.87 -16.62
N GLU A 495 -3.27 33.30 -15.59
CA GLU A 495 -2.85 33.45 -14.18
C GLU A 495 -1.74 32.46 -13.79
N LEU A 496 -1.41 31.50 -14.64
CA LEU A 496 -0.57 30.35 -14.31
C LEU A 496 0.86 30.42 -14.84
N GLY A 497 1.25 31.51 -15.52
CA GLY A 497 2.62 31.65 -16.04
C GLY A 497 3.70 31.55 -14.95
N TRP A 498 3.40 31.91 -13.71
CA TRP A 498 4.34 31.75 -12.60
C TRP A 498 4.69 30.28 -12.33
N THR A 499 3.77 29.34 -12.59
CA THR A 499 3.99 27.90 -12.34
C THR A 499 5.10 27.32 -13.21
N ASP A 500 5.43 27.95 -14.33
CA ASP A 500 6.46 27.49 -15.27
C ASP A 500 7.90 27.74 -14.75
N SER A 501 8.04 28.55 -13.70
CA SER A 501 9.33 28.96 -13.09
C SER A 501 9.43 28.63 -11.59
N VAL A 502 8.47 27.87 -11.06
CA VAL A 502 8.48 27.45 -9.64
C VAL A 502 9.58 26.42 -9.42
N LEU A 503 10.30 26.59 -8.31
CA LEU A 503 11.45 25.78 -7.90
C LEU A 503 12.64 25.84 -8.86
N ASP A 504 13.81 25.61 -8.29
CA ASP A 504 15.10 25.68 -8.98
C ASP A 504 15.87 24.37 -8.77
N PRO A 505 16.35 23.71 -9.84
CA PRO A 505 17.16 22.49 -9.73
C PRO A 505 18.54 22.72 -9.09
N ASP A 506 18.98 23.96 -8.90
CA ASP A 506 20.26 24.28 -8.24
C ASP A 506 20.10 24.64 -6.74
N VAL A 507 18.87 24.59 -6.21
CA VAL A 507 18.58 24.93 -4.81
C VAL A 507 18.25 23.69 -3.98
N LEU A 508 18.74 23.66 -2.74
CA LEU A 508 18.49 22.59 -1.77
C LEU A 508 16.99 22.33 -1.60
N THR A 509 16.55 21.11 -1.92
CA THR A 509 15.14 20.71 -1.90
C THR A 509 14.83 19.80 -0.73
N ILE A 510 13.88 20.23 0.11
CA ILE A 510 13.41 19.48 1.28
C ILE A 510 12.04 18.87 0.97
N GLY A 511 11.92 17.56 1.13
CA GLY A 511 10.68 16.80 0.93
C GLY A 511 9.92 16.56 2.22
N PHE A 512 8.58 16.66 2.14
CA PHE A 512 7.68 16.21 3.19
C PHE A 512 6.42 15.58 2.57
N ALA A 513 6.27 14.25 2.64
CA ALA A 513 5.01 13.62 2.22
C ALA A 513 4.52 12.48 3.13
N ARG A 514 3.25 12.59 3.56
CA ARG A 514 2.59 11.63 4.46
C ARG A 514 1.09 11.89 4.60
N ARG A 515 0.35 10.96 5.23
CA ARG A 515 -0.99 11.25 5.78
C ARG A 515 -0.88 12.42 6.78
N VAL A 516 -1.94 13.21 6.92
CA VAL A 516 -1.93 14.43 7.76
C VAL A 516 -2.83 14.29 9.01
N PRO A 517 -2.52 13.41 9.97
CA PRO A 517 -3.07 13.48 11.32
C PRO A 517 -2.30 14.51 12.15
N THR A 518 -2.90 14.95 13.25
CA THR A 518 -2.36 16.01 14.13
C THR A 518 -0.97 15.69 14.68
N TYR A 519 -0.71 14.44 15.08
CA TYR A 519 0.57 14.02 15.67
C TYR A 519 1.77 14.10 14.71
N LYS A 520 1.53 14.17 13.38
CA LYS A 520 2.58 14.30 12.37
C LYS A 520 3.01 15.75 12.14
N ARG A 521 2.41 16.72 12.83
CA ARG A 521 2.84 18.12 12.95
C ARG A 521 3.19 18.81 11.62
N LEU A 522 2.32 18.67 10.60
CA LEU A 522 2.48 19.29 9.27
C LEU A 522 2.79 20.80 9.36
N THR A 523 2.07 21.52 10.21
CA THR A 523 2.17 22.98 10.36
C THR A 523 3.25 23.43 11.33
N LEU A 524 4.10 22.53 11.87
CA LEU A 524 5.19 22.92 12.78
C LEU A 524 6.12 23.97 12.16
N MET A 525 6.40 23.84 10.87
CA MET A 525 7.21 24.80 10.12
C MET A 525 6.59 26.21 10.02
N LEU A 526 5.27 26.32 10.21
CA LEU A 526 4.54 27.59 10.18
C LEU A 526 4.43 28.27 11.55
N ARG A 527 4.99 27.67 12.62
CA ARG A 527 5.01 28.28 13.96
C ARG A 527 5.77 29.61 13.96
N GLU A 528 6.84 29.69 13.17
CA GLU A 528 7.67 30.90 13.00
C GLU A 528 7.72 31.28 11.51
N PRO A 529 6.62 31.82 10.94
CA PRO A 529 6.48 31.98 9.49
C PRO A 529 7.49 32.98 8.92
N ASN A 530 7.87 34.02 9.66
CA ASN A 530 8.90 34.97 9.24
C ASN A 530 10.28 34.32 9.14
N ARG A 531 10.60 33.41 10.06
CA ARG A 531 11.84 32.64 10.02
C ARG A 531 11.85 31.69 8.83
N LEU A 532 10.73 30.99 8.58
CA LEU A 532 10.61 30.15 7.39
C LEU A 532 10.76 30.95 6.09
N LYS A 533 10.14 32.15 6.01
CA LYS A 533 10.32 33.07 4.88
C LYS A 533 11.78 33.48 4.68
N ALA A 534 12.50 33.80 5.76
CA ALA A 534 13.91 34.17 5.70
C ALA A 534 14.79 33.02 5.19
N LEU A 535 14.49 31.77 5.56
CA LEU A 535 15.20 30.58 5.05
C LEU A 535 14.89 30.32 3.57
N LEU A 536 13.61 30.35 3.19
CA LEU A 536 13.18 30.15 1.80
C LEU A 536 13.80 31.18 0.85
N LEU A 537 13.98 32.42 1.32
CA LEU A 537 14.43 33.56 0.53
C LEU A 537 15.84 34.03 0.90
N HIS A 538 16.64 33.18 1.55
CA HIS A 538 18.00 33.55 1.94
C HIS A 538 18.81 33.97 0.69
N PRO A 539 19.54 35.10 0.70
CA PRO A 539 20.15 35.67 -0.49
C PRO A 539 21.24 34.78 -1.12
N GLU A 540 21.97 34.04 -0.29
CA GLU A 540 23.10 33.20 -0.73
C GLU A 540 22.82 31.69 -0.67
N HIS A 541 21.88 31.29 0.19
CA HIS A 541 21.64 29.89 0.56
C HIS A 541 20.14 29.63 0.72
N PRO A 542 19.33 29.95 -0.30
CA PRO A 542 17.90 29.70 -0.23
C PRO A 542 17.65 28.19 -0.09
N ILE A 543 16.50 27.84 0.48
CA ILE A 543 15.99 26.47 0.47
C ILE A 543 14.65 26.43 -0.24
N GLN A 544 14.24 25.24 -0.66
CA GLN A 544 12.91 25.02 -1.20
C GLN A 544 12.23 23.79 -0.59
N LEU A 545 10.90 23.82 -0.52
CA LEU A 545 10.10 22.76 0.11
C LEU A 545 9.05 22.19 -0.84
N VAL A 546 8.98 20.87 -0.93
CA VAL A 546 7.91 20.15 -1.65
C VAL A 546 7.13 19.32 -0.65
N ILE A 547 5.85 19.65 -0.51
CA ILE A 547 4.97 19.08 0.50
C ILE A 547 3.80 18.36 -0.16
N ALA A 548 3.45 17.17 0.30
CA ALA A 548 2.30 16.44 -0.19
C ALA A 548 1.62 15.65 0.93
N GLY A 549 0.32 15.42 0.83
CA GLY A 549 -0.37 14.64 1.85
C GLY A 549 -1.88 14.73 1.78
N LYS A 550 -2.54 13.76 2.43
CA LYS A 550 -4.00 13.63 2.50
C LYS A 550 -4.43 13.59 3.96
N SER A 551 -5.44 14.36 4.33
CA SER A 551 -6.14 14.19 5.61
C SER A 551 -7.29 13.20 5.47
N HIS A 552 -7.65 12.51 6.54
CA HIS A 552 -8.86 11.69 6.54
C HIS A 552 -10.10 12.56 6.26
N PRO A 553 -11.12 12.08 5.50
CA PRO A 553 -12.27 12.91 5.15
C PRO A 553 -13.05 13.46 6.35
N ALA A 554 -13.02 12.72 7.48
CA ALA A 554 -13.64 13.10 8.76
C ALA A 554 -12.69 13.83 9.73
N ASP A 555 -11.41 14.05 9.36
CA ASP A 555 -10.43 14.78 10.18
C ASP A 555 -10.34 16.24 9.74
N ASP A 556 -11.28 17.05 10.23
CA ASP A 556 -11.35 18.48 9.96
C ASP A 556 -10.11 19.23 10.49
N ALA A 557 -9.49 18.77 11.58
CA ALA A 557 -8.27 19.36 12.10
C ALA A 557 -7.09 19.16 11.12
N GLY A 558 -6.93 17.95 10.58
CA GLY A 558 -5.95 17.66 9.54
C GLY A 558 -6.23 18.43 8.23
N LYS A 559 -7.50 18.58 7.84
CA LYS A 559 -7.89 19.41 6.67
C LYS A 559 -7.56 20.88 6.89
N LYS A 560 -7.76 21.39 8.11
CA LYS A 560 -7.41 22.74 8.50
C LYS A 560 -5.89 22.97 8.42
N MET A 561 -5.08 22.02 8.90
CA MET A 561 -3.63 22.07 8.75
C MET A 561 -3.18 22.15 7.28
N ILE A 562 -3.81 21.36 6.39
CA ILE A 562 -3.54 21.44 4.94
C ILE A 562 -3.92 22.84 4.40
N GLN A 563 -5.10 23.35 4.76
CA GLN A 563 -5.56 24.65 4.31
C GLN A 563 -4.59 25.78 4.71
N ASP A 564 -4.15 25.79 5.97
CA ASP A 564 -3.25 26.83 6.49
C ASP A 564 -1.88 26.77 5.80
N LEU A 565 -1.38 25.56 5.53
CA LEU A 565 -0.16 25.36 4.77
C LEU A 565 -0.30 25.83 3.32
N VAL A 566 -1.34 25.42 2.60
CA VAL A 566 -1.54 25.81 1.20
C VAL A 566 -1.69 27.33 1.07
N ARG A 567 -2.39 27.99 2.00
CA ARG A 567 -2.47 29.46 2.03
C ARG A 567 -1.10 30.10 2.16
N PHE A 568 -0.21 29.54 2.98
CA PHE A 568 1.17 30.00 3.07
C PHE A 568 1.94 29.73 1.77
N THR A 569 1.81 28.54 1.17
CA THR A 569 2.51 28.20 -0.07
C THR A 569 2.06 29.03 -1.26
N ASP A 570 0.80 29.51 -1.25
CA ASP A 570 0.22 30.31 -2.32
C ASP A 570 0.62 31.81 -2.25
N ASP A 571 1.22 32.27 -1.13
CA ASP A 571 1.70 33.65 -0.98
C ASP A 571 2.73 33.97 -2.08
N PRO A 572 2.49 34.98 -2.95
CA PRO A 572 3.39 35.37 -4.02
C PRO A 572 4.85 35.60 -3.59
N LYS A 573 5.07 35.99 -2.33
CA LYS A 573 6.41 36.19 -1.76
C LYS A 573 7.22 34.92 -1.65
N VAL A 574 6.59 33.75 -1.53
CA VAL A 574 7.29 32.47 -1.31
C VAL A 574 6.92 31.36 -2.29
N ARG A 575 5.80 31.47 -3.04
CA ARG A 575 5.27 30.41 -3.91
C ARG A 575 6.22 29.88 -4.99
N HIS A 576 7.33 30.58 -5.24
CA HIS A 576 8.41 30.14 -6.14
C HIS A 576 9.45 29.22 -5.46
N ARG A 577 9.40 29.07 -4.12
CA ARG A 577 10.30 28.25 -3.28
C ARG A 577 9.57 27.18 -2.46
N ILE A 578 8.25 27.19 -2.40
CA ILE A 578 7.49 26.20 -1.63
C ILE A 578 6.23 25.79 -2.38
N ALA A 579 5.95 24.48 -2.44
CA ALA A 579 4.80 23.94 -3.14
C ALA A 579 4.08 22.87 -2.32
N PHE A 580 2.75 22.92 -2.30
CA PHE A 580 1.90 21.81 -1.86
C PHE A 580 1.32 21.07 -3.08
N LEU A 581 1.58 19.76 -3.17
CA LEU A 581 1.10 18.91 -4.25
C LEU A 581 -0.11 18.08 -3.77
N PRO A 582 -1.31 18.29 -4.34
CA PRO A 582 -2.47 17.48 -3.99
C PRO A 582 -2.39 16.09 -4.61
N ASN A 583 -3.13 15.16 -4.01
CA ASN A 583 -3.31 13.79 -4.45
C ASN A 583 -2.02 12.97 -4.48
N TYR A 584 -1.28 12.99 -3.37
CA TYR A 584 -0.12 12.11 -3.18
C TYR A 584 -0.47 10.63 -3.41
N ASP A 585 0.35 9.95 -4.22
CA ASP A 585 0.25 8.54 -4.61
C ASP A 585 1.65 7.98 -4.96
N ILE A 586 1.71 6.68 -5.30
CA ILE A 586 2.96 5.99 -5.68
C ILE A 586 3.62 6.67 -6.90
N ALA A 587 2.84 7.10 -7.90
CA ALA A 587 3.39 7.77 -9.08
C ALA A 587 4.12 9.08 -8.72
N MET A 588 3.55 9.90 -7.85
CA MET A 588 4.22 11.11 -7.34
C MET A 588 5.46 10.74 -6.52
N ALA A 589 5.35 9.73 -5.66
CA ALA A 589 6.42 9.31 -4.77
C ALA A 589 7.70 8.90 -5.52
N ARG A 590 7.56 8.27 -6.70
CA ARG A 590 8.69 7.83 -7.54
C ARG A 590 9.56 8.96 -8.10
N THR A 591 9.04 10.17 -8.18
CA THR A 591 9.83 11.37 -8.54
C THR A 591 10.17 12.21 -7.32
N LEU A 592 9.28 12.23 -6.33
CA LEU A 592 9.46 13.02 -5.10
C LEU A 592 10.65 12.54 -4.27
N PHE A 593 10.74 11.24 -3.96
CA PHE A 593 11.84 10.74 -3.13
C PHE A 593 13.21 10.99 -3.77
N PRO A 594 13.46 10.63 -5.05
CA PRO A 594 14.77 10.85 -5.65
C PRO A 594 15.13 12.33 -5.80
N GLY A 595 14.15 13.21 -6.05
CA GLY A 595 14.43 14.64 -6.25
C GLY A 595 14.65 15.46 -4.97
N CYS A 596 14.35 14.92 -3.78
CA CYS A 596 14.56 15.64 -2.52
C CYS A 596 15.96 15.37 -1.97
N ASP A 597 16.69 16.40 -1.55
CA ASP A 597 18.02 16.27 -0.94
C ASP A 597 17.95 15.97 0.54
N VAL A 598 16.96 16.56 1.22
CA VAL A 598 16.67 16.31 2.63
C VAL A 598 15.24 15.83 2.77
N TRP A 599 15.03 14.76 3.52
CA TRP A 599 13.71 14.25 3.85
C TRP A 599 13.33 14.61 5.28
N LEU A 600 12.30 15.47 5.44
CA LEU A 600 11.88 15.99 6.73
C LEU A 600 10.81 15.09 7.36
N ASN A 601 11.06 14.61 8.58
CA ASN A 601 10.13 13.89 9.45
C ASN A 601 10.06 14.56 10.83
N ASN A 602 8.87 14.92 11.29
CA ASN A 602 8.71 15.58 12.60
C ASN A 602 7.50 15.06 13.41
N PRO A 603 7.22 13.75 13.48
CA PRO A 603 6.14 13.24 14.32
C PRO A 603 6.41 13.54 15.81
N LEU A 604 5.37 13.57 16.63
CA LEU A 604 5.51 13.49 18.09
C LEU A 604 6.03 12.10 18.46
N ARG A 605 7.10 12.04 19.25
CA ARG A 605 7.63 10.77 19.79
C ARG A 605 6.76 10.31 20.97
N PRO A 606 6.43 9.02 21.14
CA PRO A 606 6.74 7.87 20.27
C PRO A 606 5.55 7.46 19.36
N LEU A 607 4.92 8.43 18.68
CA LEU A 607 3.66 8.22 17.94
C LEU A 607 3.88 7.85 16.46
N GLU A 608 5.12 7.69 16.00
CA GLU A 608 5.44 7.06 14.72
C GLU A 608 5.96 5.64 14.94
N ALA A 609 5.15 4.64 14.61
CA ALA A 609 5.52 3.24 14.81
C ALA A 609 6.79 2.82 14.05
N CYS A 610 7.02 3.34 12.84
CA CYS A 610 8.23 3.04 12.07
C CYS A 610 8.52 4.18 11.08
N GLY A 611 7.74 4.29 10.01
CA GLY A 611 7.88 5.33 8.98
C GLY A 611 8.83 4.94 7.84
N THR A 612 8.30 4.32 6.78
CA THR A 612 9.12 3.85 5.64
C THR A 612 9.51 4.93 4.63
N SER A 613 9.02 6.16 4.74
CA SER A 613 9.33 7.22 3.77
C SER A 613 10.78 7.70 3.84
N GLY A 614 11.36 7.74 5.05
CA GLY A 614 12.78 8.07 5.23
C GLY A 614 13.72 7.04 4.60
N MET A 615 13.36 5.75 4.67
CA MET A 615 14.10 4.67 4.00
C MET A 615 14.11 4.86 2.48
N LYS A 616 12.96 5.23 1.89
CA LYS A 616 12.84 5.48 0.43
C LYS A 616 13.66 6.67 -0.03
N ALA A 617 13.72 7.71 0.77
CA ALA A 617 14.58 8.85 0.50
C ALA A 617 16.06 8.46 0.62
N ALA A 618 16.44 7.74 1.68
CA ALA A 618 17.81 7.31 1.94
C ALA A 618 18.40 6.45 0.81
N ILE A 619 17.67 5.46 0.31
CA ILE A 619 18.14 4.63 -0.83
C ILE A 619 18.30 5.42 -2.13
N ASN A 620 17.79 6.66 -2.19
CA ASN A 620 18.01 7.57 -3.30
C ASN A 620 19.10 8.62 -3.05
N GLY A 621 19.85 8.51 -1.93
CA GLY A 621 20.90 9.46 -1.57
C GLY A 621 20.39 10.74 -0.92
N SER A 622 19.16 10.76 -0.39
CA SER A 622 18.68 11.88 0.44
C SER A 622 19.13 11.73 1.88
N LEU A 623 19.51 12.84 2.52
CA LEU A 623 19.76 12.89 3.96
C LEU A 623 18.42 12.96 4.72
N ASN A 624 18.38 12.42 5.94
CA ASN A 624 17.19 12.50 6.78
C ASN A 624 17.31 13.64 7.81
N LEU A 625 16.25 14.40 7.98
CA LEU A 625 16.07 15.36 9.08
C LEU A 625 14.85 14.89 9.87
N SER A 626 15.07 14.15 10.97
CA SER A 626 14.00 13.42 11.65
C SER A 626 14.08 13.47 13.17
N VAL A 627 12.92 13.44 13.82
CA VAL A 627 12.83 13.09 15.25
C VAL A 627 13.29 11.65 15.44
N MET A 628 13.96 11.37 16.56
CA MET A 628 14.41 10.02 16.99
C MET A 628 13.19 9.17 17.39
N ASP A 629 12.41 8.76 16.40
CA ASP A 629 11.21 7.94 16.54
C ASP A 629 11.11 6.94 15.39
N GLY A 630 10.35 5.87 15.58
CA GLY A 630 10.20 4.80 14.60
C GLY A 630 11.54 4.21 14.14
N TRP A 631 11.74 4.08 12.83
CA TRP A 631 12.96 3.50 12.25
C TRP A 631 14.21 4.37 12.44
N TRP A 632 14.03 5.69 12.57
CA TRP A 632 15.15 6.63 12.62
C TRP A 632 15.92 6.52 13.94
N ASP A 633 15.23 6.16 15.01
CA ASP A 633 15.82 5.85 16.31
C ASP A 633 16.85 4.69 16.21
N GLU A 634 16.65 3.77 15.26
CA GLU A 634 17.54 2.62 15.05
C GLU A 634 18.70 2.91 14.08
N MET A 635 18.53 3.84 13.14
CA MET A 635 19.42 3.99 11.98
C MET A 635 20.26 5.27 12.00
N TYR A 636 19.98 6.24 12.86
CA TYR A 636 20.80 7.44 12.96
C TYR A 636 22.19 7.12 13.51
N ASP A 637 23.24 7.51 12.79
CA ASP A 637 24.65 7.26 13.16
C ASP A 637 25.47 8.54 13.42
N GLY A 638 24.87 9.72 13.23
CA GLY A 638 25.55 11.01 13.36
C GLY A 638 26.09 11.59 12.05
N GLU A 639 26.23 10.78 11.01
CA GLU A 639 26.80 11.16 9.70
C GLU A 639 25.75 11.13 8.58
N ASN A 640 24.66 10.36 8.76
CA ASN A 640 23.63 10.12 7.74
C ASN A 640 22.42 11.10 7.77
N GLY A 641 22.54 12.21 8.50
CA GLY A 641 21.53 13.25 8.57
C GLY A 641 21.51 14.00 9.91
N TRP A 642 20.33 14.46 10.31
CA TRP A 642 20.12 15.23 11.54
C TRP A 642 19.00 14.67 12.38
N ALA A 643 19.29 14.46 13.66
CA ALA A 643 18.30 14.16 14.69
C ALA A 643 17.68 15.46 15.22
N ILE A 644 16.34 15.53 15.22
CA ILE A 644 15.58 16.55 15.94
C ILE A 644 15.39 16.06 17.37
N PRO A 645 15.93 16.76 18.40
CA PRO A 645 15.75 16.36 19.78
C PRO A 645 14.28 16.27 20.14
N THR A 646 13.93 15.30 20.99
CA THR A 646 12.61 15.28 21.60
C THR A 646 12.48 16.52 22.49
N ALA A 647 11.38 17.24 22.38
CA ALA A 647 11.08 18.31 23.33
C ALA A 647 10.83 17.66 24.70
N ASN A 648 11.69 17.96 25.68
CA ASN A 648 11.52 17.53 27.08
C ASN A 648 10.25 18.12 27.69
#